data_AF-A0A929SQH1-F1
#
_entry.id   AF-A0A929SQH1-F1
#
_cell.length_a   1.000
_cell.length_b   1.000
_cell.length_c   1.000
_cell.angle_alpha   90.00
_cell.angle_beta   90.00
_cell.angle_gamma   90.00
#
_symmetry.space_group_name_H-M   'P 1'
#
loop_
_entity.id
_entity.type
_entity.pdbx_description
1 polymer ?
#
loop_
_entity_poly.entity_id
_entity_poly.type
_entity_poly.pdbx_seq_one_letter_code
_entity_poly.pdbx_strand_id
1 'polypeptide(L)'
;MTKEEYIDGIKNAKDRYAYYVNFDNIRAVKDFKIAELMHIGEQYLSDEEKSRVILTRPFAFNPENPSTDRFYYRSIYNSIELEDIKTEIIFNPKFCNEFDEYTLRELLSPKAIEQLLEDKEKRKLFKDFSNFDYRTLIAKLDDDKKLNFLKDTDNYHDIGLDKFDFTNIVETIKNDDVIKKLLDSSLVDNKNIVDVLKVLDDKYTINCLEQRDERINEDSFTRVVSSLKNVDDIINVCNEFKELFEKYNCDLQDVFSSIYNNNNKQVDFLERIDEFNFDSDKKRQCFVYINEDVLSSLDRAKIADEYKQVLDLDYDCDVLWGQQLIFNVNRDVEVYRGLDKFLQINPKNFSKEEREKLFELANVCPQIEIASDMYGGQSIESYIKAEKWIDSIIDTIDSNMSDVQKIYIIDEAIGKKISYSPIFGKENENRVEVRKLWNIINSGYGVCNGISEIESYMLNKIGIDNEMVSTEGHSFLKIKNLHVDGKNVGNSILDPTWNLSENRVGDRPEWFLVSNEMAQIFDSNGYHKNDEKLQDANYHLDKNTMEKEFKGIDRVDKDGKFPFERKLEMLDEFYEKNDDSNKLILSCLKTVQDNVPDFVNCQDTTKYLLSCTLNRLVDKASAKLKVREGTQVAKVYRKMDFEKNPVVLVQIVKEDGENFLAYGDEESNSFVVTNEEWLSKNFSSYDVDKEKNNGREIWDLTEYLEDKSDYSEKENEENKEKDDLE
;
A
#
# COMPACT_ATOMS: atom_id res chain seq x y z
N MET A 1 63.64 -54.60 20.22
CA MET A 1 62.60 -54.58 21.25
C MET A 1 61.30 -55.09 20.62
N THR A 2 60.56 -55.97 21.28
CA THR A 2 59.18 -56.31 20.91
C THR A 2 58.22 -55.23 21.40
N LYS A 3 56.95 -55.28 20.98
CA LYS A 3 55.93 -54.31 21.42
C LYS A 3 55.60 -54.50 22.90
N GLU A 4 55.56 -55.74 23.36
CA GLU A 4 55.34 -56.10 24.76
C GLU A 4 56.48 -55.57 25.64
N GLU A 5 57.73 -55.69 25.18
CA GLU A 5 58.90 -55.14 25.90
C GLU A 5 58.82 -53.61 26.04
N TYR A 6 58.29 -52.91 25.02
CA TYR A 6 58.10 -51.45 25.07
C TYR A 6 56.98 -51.05 26.04
N ILE A 7 55.84 -51.77 26.02
CA ILE A 7 54.73 -51.57 26.95
C ILE A 7 55.17 -51.84 28.39
N ASP A 8 55.91 -52.92 28.63
CA ASP A 8 56.45 -53.23 29.95
C ASP A 8 57.49 -52.18 30.38
N GLY A 9 58.26 -51.63 29.43
CA GLY A 9 59.13 -50.49 29.65
C GLY A 9 58.37 -49.25 30.15
N ILE A 10 57.23 -48.91 29.54
CA ILE A 10 56.36 -47.81 29.98
C ILE A 10 55.79 -48.09 31.38
N LYS A 11 55.26 -49.29 31.63
CA LYS A 11 54.66 -49.64 32.94
C LYS A 11 55.65 -49.54 34.10
N ASN A 12 56.93 -49.87 33.84
CA ASN A 12 57.97 -49.91 34.87
C ASN A 12 58.84 -48.64 34.92
N ALA A 13 58.62 -47.66 34.03
CA ALA A 13 59.38 -46.43 34.00
C ALA A 13 59.06 -45.52 35.19
N LYS A 14 60.09 -44.86 35.75
CA LYS A 14 59.92 -43.82 36.78
C LYS A 14 59.22 -42.57 36.24
N ASP A 15 59.43 -42.25 34.96
CA ASP A 15 58.71 -41.20 34.22
C ASP A 15 58.18 -41.84 32.94
N ARG A 16 56.89 -42.23 32.97
CA ARG A 16 56.25 -42.95 31.87
C ARG A 16 56.10 -42.07 30.65
N TYR A 17 55.80 -40.79 30.84
CA TYR A 17 55.77 -39.79 29.77
C TYR A 17 57.13 -39.71 29.07
N ALA A 18 58.23 -39.53 29.80
CA ALA A 18 59.56 -39.41 29.21
C ALA A 18 59.97 -40.68 28.47
N TYR A 19 59.57 -41.86 28.97
CA TYR A 19 59.82 -43.13 28.29
C TYR A 19 59.00 -43.25 27.00
N TYR A 20 57.73 -42.86 27.04
CA TYR A 20 56.79 -42.91 25.93
C TYR A 20 57.20 -42.00 24.78
N VAL A 21 57.61 -40.76 25.06
CA VAL A 21 57.96 -39.78 24.01
C VAL A 21 59.39 -39.89 23.48
N ASN A 22 60.20 -40.81 24.02
CA ASN A 22 61.58 -40.98 23.61
C ASN A 22 61.69 -41.73 22.27
N PHE A 23 62.18 -41.04 21.25
CA PHE A 23 62.36 -41.59 19.91
C PHE A 23 63.30 -42.80 19.85
N ASP A 24 64.31 -42.89 20.71
CA ASP A 24 65.23 -44.04 20.73
C ASP A 24 64.52 -45.30 21.23
N ASN A 25 63.64 -45.16 22.22
CA ASN A 25 62.80 -46.27 22.70
C ASN A 25 61.81 -46.72 21.62
N ILE A 26 61.19 -45.76 20.92
CA ILE A 26 60.24 -46.05 19.83
C ILE A 26 60.94 -46.74 18.65
N ARG A 27 62.11 -46.25 18.22
CA ARG A 27 62.90 -46.82 17.10
C ARG A 27 63.48 -48.21 17.41
N ALA A 28 63.65 -48.54 18.69
CA ALA A 28 64.09 -49.86 19.11
C ALA A 28 63.03 -50.96 18.86
N VAL A 29 61.77 -50.58 18.62
CA VAL A 29 60.67 -51.49 18.29
C VAL A 29 60.62 -51.73 16.78
N LYS A 30 60.67 -53.00 16.36
CA LYS A 30 60.63 -53.38 14.94
C LYS A 30 59.20 -53.22 14.38
N ASP A 31 59.07 -52.61 13.19
CA ASP A 31 57.80 -52.47 12.43
C ASP A 31 56.67 -51.77 13.22
N PHE A 32 57.01 -50.75 14.02
CA PHE A 32 56.08 -50.04 14.91
C PHE A 32 55.21 -49.01 14.16
N LYS A 33 53.88 -49.16 14.21
CA LYS A 33 52.93 -48.28 13.50
C LYS A 33 52.43 -47.14 14.40
N ILE A 34 52.13 -45.98 13.80
CA ILE A 34 51.59 -44.81 14.53
C ILE A 34 50.30 -45.15 15.29
N ALA A 35 49.40 -45.92 14.68
CA ALA A 35 48.16 -46.37 15.34
C ALA A 35 48.42 -47.23 16.59
N GLU A 36 49.54 -47.97 16.61
CA GLU A 36 49.92 -48.80 17.78
C GLU A 36 50.50 -47.93 18.88
N LEU A 37 51.33 -46.93 18.53
CA LEU A 37 51.81 -45.93 19.46
C LEU A 37 50.64 -45.17 20.11
N MET A 38 49.69 -44.71 19.30
CA MET A 38 48.46 -44.04 19.75
C MET A 38 47.71 -44.90 20.77
N HIS A 39 47.42 -46.15 20.44
CA HIS A 39 46.69 -47.06 21.33
C HIS A 39 47.44 -47.33 22.65
N ILE A 40 48.77 -47.40 22.59
CA ILE A 40 49.61 -47.53 23.80
C ILE A 40 49.50 -46.25 24.66
N GLY A 41 49.50 -45.07 24.05
CA GLY A 41 49.29 -43.80 24.74
C GLY A 41 47.91 -43.70 25.41
N GLU A 42 46.86 -44.15 24.72
CA GLU A 42 45.48 -44.18 25.25
C GLU A 42 45.37 -45.06 26.49
N GLN A 43 45.97 -46.25 26.47
CA GLN A 43 45.78 -47.26 27.51
C GLN A 43 46.74 -47.15 28.70
N TYR A 44 47.97 -46.70 28.51
CA TYR A 44 49.02 -46.86 29.52
C TYR A 44 49.50 -45.55 30.16
N LEU A 45 49.11 -44.39 29.63
CA LEU A 45 49.37 -43.09 30.25
C LEU A 45 48.23 -42.67 31.18
N SER A 46 48.54 -41.96 32.28
CA SER A 46 47.52 -41.24 33.05
C SER A 46 47.02 -40.02 32.29
N ASP A 47 45.92 -39.44 32.74
CA ASP A 47 45.35 -38.25 32.09
C ASP A 47 46.27 -37.02 32.17
N GLU A 48 47.04 -36.86 33.25
CA GLU A 48 48.06 -35.81 33.35
C GLU A 48 49.21 -36.04 32.36
N GLU A 49 49.60 -37.31 32.14
CA GLU A 49 50.61 -37.67 31.16
C GLU A 49 50.10 -37.48 29.72
N LYS A 50 48.84 -37.84 29.43
CA LYS A 50 48.16 -37.58 28.15
C LYS A 50 48.07 -36.08 27.88
N SER A 51 47.69 -35.28 28.88
CA SER A 51 47.70 -33.81 28.80
C SER A 51 49.09 -33.30 28.42
N ARG A 52 50.13 -33.80 29.09
CA ARG A 52 51.51 -33.43 28.76
C ARG A 52 51.85 -33.78 27.31
N VAL A 53 51.49 -34.96 26.80
CA VAL A 53 51.69 -35.36 25.39
C VAL A 53 51.00 -34.38 24.43
N ILE A 54 49.76 -33.99 24.72
CA ILE A 54 48.99 -33.08 23.86
C ILE A 54 49.61 -31.68 23.86
N LEU A 55 50.02 -31.16 25.03
CA LEU A 55 50.50 -29.79 25.16
C LEU A 55 51.96 -29.58 24.72
N THR A 56 52.80 -30.62 24.84
CA THR A 56 54.21 -30.56 24.41
C THR A 56 54.40 -30.97 22.96
N ARG A 57 53.43 -31.68 22.36
CA ARG A 57 53.44 -32.18 20.98
C ARG A 57 54.78 -32.79 20.57
N PRO A 58 55.22 -33.86 21.25
CA PRO A 58 56.55 -34.44 21.04
C PRO A 58 56.70 -35.10 19.68
N PHE A 59 55.59 -35.35 18.97
CA PHE A 59 55.57 -36.03 17.69
C PHE A 59 55.09 -35.10 16.56
N ALA A 60 55.86 -35.07 15.49
CA ALA A 60 55.49 -34.50 14.19
C ALA A 60 55.66 -35.62 13.15
N PHE A 61 54.63 -36.45 12.97
CA PHE A 61 54.73 -37.67 12.16
C PHE A 61 54.73 -37.36 10.67
N ASN A 62 54.06 -36.28 10.25
CA ASN A 62 54.10 -35.83 8.86
C ASN A 62 53.99 -34.29 8.74
N PRO A 63 55.14 -33.59 8.59
CA PRO A 63 55.17 -32.13 8.44
C PRO A 63 54.43 -31.60 7.20
N GLU A 64 54.29 -32.42 6.15
CA GLU A 64 53.67 -32.03 4.88
C GLU A 64 52.16 -32.30 4.86
N ASN A 65 51.65 -33.15 5.76
CA ASN A 65 50.23 -33.43 5.91
C ASN A 65 49.85 -33.58 7.39
N PRO A 66 49.40 -32.50 8.06
CA PRO A 66 49.12 -32.50 9.48
C PRO A 66 47.88 -33.32 9.87
N SER A 67 47.16 -33.95 8.93
CA SER A 67 45.98 -34.78 9.25
C SER A 67 46.31 -35.98 10.15
N THR A 68 47.46 -36.64 9.94
CA THR A 68 47.90 -37.77 10.78
C THR A 68 48.19 -37.35 12.21
N ASP A 69 48.84 -36.19 12.37
CA ASP A 69 49.15 -35.63 13.69
C ASP A 69 47.87 -35.21 14.41
N ARG A 70 46.96 -34.52 13.71
CA ARG A 70 45.64 -34.14 14.26
C ARG A 70 44.81 -35.34 14.69
N PHE A 71 44.80 -36.42 13.91
CA PHE A 71 44.11 -37.65 14.28
C PHE A 71 44.70 -38.27 15.55
N TYR A 72 46.03 -38.36 15.64
CA TYR A 72 46.71 -38.88 16.82
C TYR A 72 46.36 -38.06 18.08
N TYR A 73 46.53 -36.74 18.04
CA TYR A 73 46.27 -35.88 19.22
C TYR A 73 44.79 -35.84 19.61
N ARG A 74 43.89 -35.90 18.62
CA ARG A 74 42.44 -36.05 18.86
C ARG A 74 42.11 -37.35 19.58
N SER A 75 42.73 -38.47 19.19
CA SER A 75 42.50 -39.77 19.82
C SER A 75 42.98 -39.79 21.28
N ILE A 76 44.19 -39.27 21.52
CA ILE A 76 44.72 -39.13 22.88
C ILE A 76 43.81 -38.24 23.73
N TYR A 77 43.33 -37.11 23.20
CA TYR A 77 42.37 -36.24 23.90
C TYR A 77 41.07 -36.98 24.27
N ASN A 78 40.50 -37.72 23.32
CA ASN A 78 39.27 -38.48 23.54
C ASN A 78 39.43 -39.55 24.63
N SER A 79 40.63 -40.11 24.78
CA SER A 79 40.95 -41.12 25.80
C SER A 79 41.15 -40.59 27.23
N ILE A 80 41.11 -39.27 27.44
CA ILE A 80 41.17 -38.68 28.78
C ILE A 80 39.83 -38.92 29.49
N GLU A 81 39.84 -39.36 30.74
CA GLU A 81 38.61 -39.59 31.53
C GLU A 81 38.27 -38.40 32.42
N LEU A 82 39.28 -37.68 32.91
CA LEU A 82 39.12 -36.51 33.77
C LEU A 82 38.67 -35.27 32.99
N GLU A 83 37.45 -34.85 33.27
CA GLU A 83 36.79 -33.71 32.61
C GLU A 83 37.51 -32.37 32.82
N ASP A 84 38.13 -32.17 33.98
CA ASP A 84 38.91 -30.96 34.28
C ASP A 84 40.11 -30.82 33.34
N ILE A 85 40.78 -31.94 33.06
CA ILE A 85 41.95 -31.98 32.18
C ILE A 85 41.50 -31.75 30.73
N LYS A 86 40.40 -32.35 30.29
CA LYS A 86 39.81 -32.09 28.96
C LYS A 86 39.46 -30.61 28.77
N THR A 87 38.87 -30.00 29.79
CA THR A 87 38.46 -28.60 29.78
C THR A 87 39.69 -27.67 29.75
N GLU A 88 40.74 -27.98 30.50
CA GLU A 88 41.98 -27.20 30.46
C GLU A 88 42.65 -27.26 29.07
N ILE A 89 42.71 -28.45 28.47
CA ILE A 89 43.35 -28.66 27.17
C ILE A 89 42.59 -27.95 26.04
N ILE A 90 41.25 -28.02 26.01
CA ILE A 90 40.46 -27.47 24.90
C ILE A 90 40.55 -25.94 24.81
N PHE A 91 40.80 -25.25 25.94
CA PHE A 91 41.05 -23.81 25.99
C PHE A 91 42.54 -23.43 25.83
N ASN A 92 43.42 -24.40 25.54
CA ASN A 92 44.80 -24.10 25.25
C ASN A 92 44.98 -23.70 23.77
N PRO A 93 45.53 -22.50 23.47
CA PRO A 93 45.73 -22.04 22.09
C PRO A 93 46.57 -22.98 21.21
N LYS A 94 47.48 -23.77 21.81
CA LYS A 94 48.28 -24.76 21.07
C LYS A 94 47.49 -25.99 20.62
N PHE A 95 46.35 -26.23 21.24
CA PHE A 95 45.46 -27.33 20.91
C PHE A 95 44.31 -26.85 20.02
N CYS A 96 43.57 -25.82 20.43
CA CYS A 96 42.36 -25.41 19.72
C CYS A 96 42.63 -24.91 18.29
N ASN A 97 43.72 -24.15 18.07
CA ASN A 97 44.06 -23.56 16.77
C ASN A 97 44.38 -24.58 15.66
N GLU A 98 44.41 -25.86 16.00
CA GLU A 98 44.84 -26.95 15.10
C GLU A 98 43.65 -27.72 14.53
N PHE A 99 42.46 -27.50 15.09
CA PHE A 99 41.23 -28.14 14.68
C PHE A 99 40.30 -27.12 14.05
N ASP A 100 39.54 -27.58 13.05
CA ASP A 100 38.45 -26.81 12.47
C ASP A 100 37.27 -26.70 13.46
N GLU A 101 36.35 -25.78 13.15
CA GLU A 101 35.18 -25.49 13.99
C GLU A 101 34.31 -26.73 14.23
N TYR A 102 34.10 -27.54 13.19
CA TYR A 102 33.33 -28.78 13.26
C TYR A 102 33.92 -29.73 14.31
N THR A 103 35.24 -29.94 14.26
CA THR A 103 35.94 -30.83 15.18
C THR A 103 35.95 -30.25 16.59
N LEU A 104 36.21 -28.95 16.75
CA LEU A 104 36.17 -28.30 18.07
C LEU A 104 34.78 -28.42 18.72
N ARG A 105 33.72 -28.24 17.93
CA ARG A 105 32.34 -28.41 18.39
C ARG A 105 32.06 -29.83 18.86
N GLU A 106 32.64 -30.85 18.24
CA GLU A 106 32.54 -32.25 18.68
C GLU A 106 33.31 -32.52 19.98
N LEU A 107 34.47 -31.87 20.17
CA LEU A 107 35.37 -32.10 21.30
C LEU A 107 34.95 -31.37 22.58
N LEU A 108 34.22 -30.27 22.47
CA LEU A 108 33.71 -29.53 23.63
C LEU A 108 32.72 -30.38 24.45
N SER A 109 33.12 -30.68 25.68
CA SER A 109 32.29 -31.33 26.69
C SER A 109 31.28 -30.36 27.32
N PRO A 110 30.22 -30.83 28.01
CA PRO A 110 29.26 -29.94 28.67
C PRO A 110 29.92 -28.92 29.61
N LYS A 111 30.92 -29.34 30.39
CA LYS A 111 31.65 -28.45 31.30
C LYS A 111 32.46 -27.38 30.56
N ALA A 112 33.10 -27.75 29.45
CA ALA A 112 33.81 -26.79 28.62
C ALA A 112 32.84 -25.83 27.92
N ILE A 113 31.67 -26.29 27.50
CA ILE A 113 30.63 -25.44 26.89
C ILE A 113 30.16 -24.38 27.89
N GLU A 114 29.87 -24.76 29.13
CA GLU A 114 29.49 -23.79 30.18
C GLU A 114 30.55 -22.69 30.34
N GLN A 115 31.82 -23.08 30.43
CA GLN A 115 32.91 -22.10 30.54
C GLN A 115 33.08 -21.24 29.29
N LEU A 116 32.84 -21.78 28.09
CA LEU A 116 32.88 -21.02 26.84
C LEU A 116 31.76 -19.97 26.81
N LEU A 117 30.55 -20.35 27.25
CA LEU A 117 29.41 -19.45 27.29
C LEU A 117 29.58 -18.36 28.35
N GLU A 118 30.17 -18.63 29.52
CA GLU A 118 30.34 -17.63 30.58
C GLU A 118 31.53 -16.67 30.37
N ASP A 119 32.59 -17.11 29.68
CA ASP A 119 33.86 -16.38 29.60
C ASP A 119 34.13 -15.79 28.20
N LYS A 120 34.03 -14.45 28.09
CA LYS A 120 34.28 -13.71 26.84
C LYS A 120 35.70 -13.91 26.29
N GLU A 121 36.71 -14.07 27.15
CA GLU A 121 38.09 -14.26 26.69
C GLU A 121 38.28 -15.65 26.10
N LYS A 122 37.62 -16.67 26.64
CA LYS A 122 37.62 -18.01 26.04
C LYS A 122 36.94 -18.03 24.68
N ARG A 123 35.84 -17.29 24.49
CA ARG A 123 35.19 -17.17 23.17
C ARG A 123 36.12 -16.63 22.09
N LYS A 124 37.06 -15.75 22.41
CA LYS A 124 38.04 -15.23 21.43
C LYS A 124 38.93 -16.32 20.83
N LEU A 125 39.09 -17.46 21.52
CA LEU A 125 39.81 -18.63 20.99
C LEU A 125 39.01 -19.37 19.90
N PHE A 126 37.70 -19.13 19.83
CA PHE A 126 36.75 -19.75 18.89
C PHE A 126 36.10 -18.68 18.01
N LYS A 127 36.89 -17.71 17.54
CA LYS A 127 36.43 -16.53 16.79
C LYS A 127 35.64 -16.82 15.51
N ASP A 128 35.78 -18.03 14.97
CA ASP A 128 35.14 -18.43 13.71
C ASP A 128 33.80 -19.17 13.96
N PHE A 129 33.39 -19.38 15.22
CA PHE A 129 32.08 -19.96 15.54
C PHE A 129 30.93 -19.03 15.12
N SER A 130 29.99 -19.60 14.36
CA SER A 130 28.74 -18.96 14.00
C SER A 130 27.65 -19.13 15.06
N ASN A 131 26.54 -18.41 14.93
CA ASN A 131 25.34 -18.64 15.76
C ASN A 131 24.88 -20.10 15.74
N PHE A 132 24.99 -20.76 14.58
CA PHE A 132 24.65 -22.18 14.43
C PHE A 132 25.51 -23.08 15.34
N ASP A 133 26.80 -22.75 15.49
CA ASP A 133 27.72 -23.53 16.33
C ASP A 133 27.38 -23.37 17.81
N TYR A 134 27.17 -22.13 18.27
CA TYR A 134 26.75 -21.86 19.65
C TYR A 134 25.43 -22.55 19.98
N ARG A 135 24.43 -22.45 19.10
CA ARG A 135 23.15 -23.14 19.25
C ARG A 135 23.30 -24.65 19.37
N THR A 136 24.16 -25.25 18.53
CA THR A 136 24.44 -26.69 18.58
C THR A 136 25.14 -27.10 19.87
N LEU A 137 25.99 -26.24 20.43
CA LEU A 137 26.64 -26.49 21.73
C LEU A 137 25.66 -26.35 22.90
N ILE A 138 24.83 -25.31 22.90
CA ILE A 138 23.80 -25.09 23.92
C ILE A 138 22.83 -26.28 23.97
N ALA A 139 22.47 -26.84 22.81
CA ALA A 139 21.62 -28.02 22.72
C ALA A 139 22.18 -29.25 23.47
N LYS A 140 23.50 -29.35 23.67
CA LYS A 140 24.16 -30.44 24.42
C LYS A 140 24.09 -30.28 25.94
N LEU A 141 23.73 -29.10 26.44
CA LEU A 141 23.65 -28.83 27.87
C LEU A 141 22.41 -29.48 28.50
N ASP A 142 22.45 -29.63 29.82
CA ASP A 142 21.27 -30.00 30.60
C ASP A 142 20.21 -28.89 30.53
N ASP A 143 18.93 -29.25 30.63
CA ASP A 143 17.83 -28.31 30.41
C ASP A 143 17.83 -27.12 31.39
N ASP A 144 18.17 -27.33 32.67
CA ASP A 144 18.31 -26.23 33.64
C ASP A 144 19.43 -25.24 33.25
N LYS A 145 20.51 -25.73 32.62
CA LYS A 145 21.62 -24.89 32.15
C LYS A 145 21.23 -24.10 30.90
N LYS A 146 20.46 -24.70 29.99
CA LYS A 146 19.87 -23.97 28.85
C LYS A 146 18.99 -22.83 29.34
N LEU A 147 18.13 -23.07 30.34
CA LEU A 147 17.29 -22.05 30.93
C LEU A 147 18.11 -20.92 31.59
N ASN A 148 19.17 -21.26 32.33
CA ASN A 148 20.05 -20.26 32.93
C ASN A 148 20.75 -19.41 31.87
N PHE A 149 21.21 -20.02 30.77
CA PHE A 149 21.77 -19.29 29.64
C PHE A 149 20.76 -18.31 29.01
N LEU A 150 19.51 -18.76 28.77
CA LEU A 150 18.47 -17.89 28.23
C LEU A 150 18.10 -16.71 29.15
N LYS A 151 18.30 -16.85 30.47
CA LYS A 151 18.10 -15.78 31.46
C LYS A 151 19.22 -14.75 31.49
N ASP A 152 20.41 -15.10 31.01
CA ASP A 152 21.54 -14.18 30.89
C ASP A 152 21.47 -13.45 29.55
N THR A 153 20.54 -12.49 29.46
CA THR A 153 20.25 -11.75 28.22
C THR A 153 21.47 -10.96 27.72
N ASP A 154 22.31 -10.47 28.61
CA ASP A 154 23.53 -9.73 28.25
C ASP A 154 24.50 -10.64 27.48
N ASN A 155 24.67 -11.87 27.96
CA ASN A 155 25.52 -12.86 27.31
C ASN A 155 24.89 -13.44 26.04
N TYR A 156 23.57 -13.64 26.05
CA TYR A 156 22.80 -14.05 24.87
C TYR A 156 22.99 -13.07 23.69
N HIS A 157 22.87 -11.77 23.97
CA HIS A 157 23.08 -10.72 22.98
C HIS A 157 24.55 -10.55 22.57
N ASP A 158 25.50 -10.73 23.50
CA ASP A 158 26.94 -10.66 23.20
C ASP A 158 27.40 -11.76 22.23
N ILE A 159 26.76 -12.94 22.27
CA ILE A 159 26.99 -14.03 21.30
C ILE A 159 26.33 -13.72 19.94
N GLY A 160 25.38 -12.78 19.90
CA GLY A 160 24.70 -12.36 18.67
C GLY A 160 23.53 -13.26 18.27
N LEU A 161 22.96 -14.02 19.22
CA LEU A 161 21.80 -14.88 18.96
C LEU A 161 20.53 -14.04 18.77
N ASP A 162 19.70 -14.44 17.81
CA ASP A 162 18.47 -13.72 17.45
C ASP A 162 17.19 -14.46 17.92
N LYS A 163 16.02 -14.05 17.43
CA LYS A 163 14.74 -14.71 17.77
C LYS A 163 14.64 -16.13 17.18
N PHE A 164 15.22 -16.36 16.02
CA PHE A 164 15.26 -17.68 15.41
C PHE A 164 16.11 -18.62 16.25
N ASP A 165 17.24 -18.14 16.78
CA ASP A 165 18.09 -18.91 17.70
C ASP A 165 17.38 -19.25 19.02
N PHE A 166 16.63 -18.29 19.61
CA PHE A 166 15.84 -18.51 20.82
C PHE A 166 14.90 -19.71 20.64
N THR A 167 14.14 -19.65 19.55
CA THR A 167 13.15 -20.66 19.19
C THR A 167 13.76 -22.05 19.10
N ASN A 168 14.87 -22.17 18.39
CA ASN A 168 15.56 -23.44 18.21
C ASN A 168 16.17 -23.97 19.52
N ILE A 169 16.64 -23.09 20.42
CA ILE A 169 17.14 -23.53 21.74
C ILE A 169 15.99 -24.08 22.58
N VAL A 170 14.85 -23.38 22.63
CA VAL A 170 13.66 -23.81 23.36
C VAL A 170 13.17 -25.18 22.88
N GLU A 171 13.17 -25.45 21.57
CA GLU A 171 12.85 -26.76 20.99
C GLU A 171 13.78 -27.90 21.42
N THR A 172 14.96 -27.61 21.95
CA THR A 172 15.89 -28.64 22.45
C THR A 172 15.69 -28.96 23.93
N ILE A 173 14.83 -28.23 24.64
CA ILE A 173 14.48 -28.49 26.04
C ILE A 173 13.46 -29.63 26.07
N LYS A 174 13.73 -30.68 26.86
CA LYS A 174 12.88 -31.87 26.94
C LYS A 174 12.11 -31.97 28.25
N ASN A 175 12.54 -31.23 29.27
CA ASN A 175 11.91 -31.21 30.59
C ASN A 175 10.80 -30.15 30.66
N ASP A 176 9.55 -30.61 30.70
CA ASP A 176 8.36 -29.77 30.82
C ASP A 176 8.41 -28.80 32.01
N ASP A 177 8.98 -29.19 33.15
CA ASP A 177 9.10 -28.31 34.32
C ASP A 177 10.03 -27.12 34.05
N VAL A 178 11.06 -27.32 33.22
CA VAL A 178 11.99 -26.26 32.81
C VAL A 178 11.31 -25.31 31.85
N ILE A 179 10.57 -25.84 30.87
CA ILE A 179 9.82 -25.02 29.90
C ILE A 179 8.71 -24.24 30.61
N LYS A 180 8.04 -24.83 31.61
CA LYS A 180 7.05 -24.13 32.43
C LYS A 180 7.68 -22.96 33.20
N LYS A 181 8.85 -23.17 33.81
CA LYS A 181 9.61 -22.07 34.44
C LYS A 181 10.00 -20.98 33.45
N LEU A 182 10.24 -21.32 32.18
CA LEU A 182 10.50 -20.36 31.12
C LEU A 182 9.22 -19.58 30.78
N LEU A 183 8.08 -20.26 30.60
CA LEU A 183 6.77 -19.65 30.35
C LEU A 183 6.38 -18.64 31.45
N ASP A 184 6.66 -18.96 32.71
CA ASP A 184 6.37 -18.10 33.86
C ASP A 184 7.42 -16.99 34.07
N SER A 185 8.46 -16.93 33.23
CA SER A 185 9.53 -15.93 33.37
C SER A 185 9.23 -14.63 32.64
N SER A 186 9.89 -13.54 33.07
CA SER A 186 9.81 -12.23 32.42
C SER A 186 10.48 -12.18 31.03
N LEU A 187 11.13 -13.26 30.59
CA LEU A 187 11.71 -13.36 29.25
C LEU A 187 10.64 -13.61 28.18
N VAL A 188 9.48 -14.10 28.59
CA VAL A 188 8.39 -14.46 27.68
C VAL A 188 7.43 -13.29 27.56
N ASP A 189 7.34 -12.74 26.35
CA ASP A 189 6.50 -11.63 25.97
C ASP A 189 5.59 -11.99 24.79
N ASN A 190 4.87 -11.00 24.25
CA ASN A 190 3.97 -11.22 23.13
C ASN A 190 4.67 -11.61 21.82
N LYS A 191 5.99 -11.44 21.71
CA LYS A 191 6.74 -11.79 20.51
C LYS A 191 7.15 -13.25 20.52
N ASN A 192 7.46 -13.85 21.67
CA ASN A 192 8.06 -15.18 21.75
C ASN A 192 7.21 -16.22 22.53
N ILE A 193 6.05 -15.84 23.09
CA ILE A 193 5.18 -16.78 23.82
C ILE A 193 4.79 -18.01 22.99
N VAL A 194 4.53 -17.84 21.69
CA VAL A 194 4.19 -18.95 20.78
C VAL A 194 5.32 -19.98 20.71
N ASP A 195 6.58 -19.51 20.70
CA ASP A 195 7.76 -20.36 20.58
C ASP A 195 7.97 -21.23 21.84
N VAL A 196 7.45 -20.80 22.99
CA VAL A 196 7.45 -21.56 24.25
C VAL A 196 6.22 -22.47 24.37
N LEU A 197 5.04 -21.99 23.99
CA LEU A 197 3.81 -22.78 24.07
C LEU A 197 3.83 -23.99 23.13
N LYS A 198 4.39 -23.85 21.92
CA LYS A 198 4.43 -24.94 20.93
C LYS A 198 5.20 -26.20 21.36
N VAL A 199 6.14 -26.06 22.30
CA VAL A 199 6.95 -27.19 22.81
C VAL A 199 6.30 -27.84 24.03
N LEU A 200 5.36 -27.15 24.70
CA LEU A 200 4.61 -27.67 25.83
C LEU A 200 3.46 -28.59 25.38
N ASP A 201 2.84 -29.25 26.36
CA ASP A 201 1.57 -29.92 26.17
C ASP A 201 0.44 -28.91 25.92
N ASP A 202 -0.52 -29.26 25.05
CA ASP A 202 -1.57 -28.35 24.58
C ASP A 202 -2.41 -27.76 25.74
N LYS A 203 -2.54 -28.49 26.87
CA LYS A 203 -3.22 -28.00 28.07
C LYS A 203 -2.66 -26.67 28.59
N TYR A 204 -1.37 -26.38 28.39
CA TYR A 204 -0.76 -25.13 28.83
C TYR A 204 -1.20 -23.96 27.94
N THR A 205 -1.24 -24.20 26.63
CA THR A 205 -1.80 -23.24 25.67
C THR A 205 -3.26 -22.95 25.97
N ILE A 206 -4.07 -23.99 26.18
CA ILE A 206 -5.48 -23.86 26.53
C ILE A 206 -5.64 -23.06 27.83
N ASN A 207 -4.86 -23.36 28.88
CA ASN A 207 -4.92 -22.61 30.13
C ASN A 207 -4.51 -21.13 29.97
N CYS A 208 -3.55 -20.80 29.09
CA CYS A 208 -3.22 -19.41 28.78
C CYS A 208 -4.39 -18.67 28.09
N LEU A 209 -5.11 -19.35 27.19
CA LEU A 209 -6.30 -18.81 26.54
C LEU A 209 -7.46 -18.62 27.54
N GLU A 210 -7.71 -19.61 28.40
CA GLU A 210 -8.71 -19.53 29.49
C GLU A 210 -8.43 -18.35 30.45
N GLN A 211 -7.17 -18.13 30.79
CA GLN A 211 -6.74 -17.05 31.68
C GLN A 211 -6.67 -15.69 30.97
N ARG A 212 -6.91 -15.64 29.66
CA ARG A 212 -6.77 -14.44 28.82
C ARG A 212 -5.41 -13.76 29.00
N ASP A 213 -4.36 -14.56 28.93
CA ASP A 213 -2.97 -14.10 29.08
C ASP A 213 -2.69 -12.91 28.15
N GLU A 214 -2.35 -11.75 28.73
CA GLU A 214 -2.16 -10.49 28.00
C GLU A 214 -0.98 -10.52 27.02
N ARG A 215 -0.10 -11.51 27.16
CA ARG A 215 0.99 -11.75 26.19
C ARG A 215 0.44 -12.30 24.87
N ILE A 216 -0.75 -12.89 24.84
CA ILE A 216 -1.41 -13.31 23.59
C ILE A 216 -2.20 -12.12 23.04
N ASN A 217 -1.69 -11.56 21.95
CA ASN A 217 -2.27 -10.42 21.22
C ASN A 217 -2.75 -10.84 19.81
N GLU A 218 -3.28 -9.87 19.06
CA GLU A 218 -3.77 -10.06 17.69
C GLU A 218 -2.74 -10.76 16.78
N ASP A 219 -1.48 -10.33 16.81
CA ASP A 219 -0.41 -10.90 15.98
C ASP A 219 -0.04 -12.36 16.31
N SER A 220 -0.27 -12.79 17.55
CA SER A 220 0.17 -14.10 18.05
C SER A 220 -0.97 -15.11 18.17
N PHE A 221 -2.23 -14.65 18.29
CA PHE A 221 -3.37 -15.50 18.57
C PHE A 221 -3.53 -16.67 17.58
N THR A 222 -3.57 -16.39 16.27
CA THR A 222 -3.73 -17.41 15.23
C THR A 222 -2.61 -18.44 15.25
N ARG A 223 -1.37 -17.99 15.51
CA ARG A 223 -0.18 -18.84 15.62
C ARG A 223 -0.19 -19.70 16.88
N VAL A 224 -0.72 -19.19 18.00
CA VAL A 224 -0.91 -19.97 19.23
C VAL A 224 -1.89 -21.11 18.96
N VAL A 225 -3.07 -20.79 18.40
CA VAL A 225 -4.09 -21.80 18.09
C VAL A 225 -3.58 -22.80 17.05
N SER A 226 -2.93 -22.34 15.98
CA SER A 226 -2.38 -23.23 14.94
C SER A 226 -1.22 -24.10 15.42
N SER A 227 -0.57 -23.76 16.55
CA SER A 227 0.53 -24.53 17.12
C SER A 227 0.11 -25.74 17.97
N LEU A 228 -1.16 -25.83 18.39
CA LEU A 228 -1.71 -26.98 19.14
C LEU A 228 -1.42 -28.28 18.40
N LYS A 229 -0.96 -29.33 19.07
CA LYS A 229 -0.40 -30.52 18.41
C LYS A 229 -1.42 -31.24 17.53
N ASN A 230 -2.67 -31.36 17.98
CA ASN A 230 -3.71 -32.13 17.29
C ASN A 230 -4.89 -31.24 16.85
N VAL A 231 -5.62 -31.69 15.84
CA VAL A 231 -6.81 -30.99 15.34
C VAL A 231 -7.95 -31.02 16.35
N ASP A 232 -8.05 -32.04 17.20
CA ASP A 232 -9.04 -32.10 18.30
C ASP A 232 -8.97 -30.87 19.20
N ASP A 233 -7.77 -30.49 19.63
CA ASP A 233 -7.56 -29.35 20.51
C ASP A 233 -7.83 -28.03 19.80
N ILE A 234 -7.52 -27.95 18.49
CA ILE A 234 -7.87 -26.79 17.65
C ILE A 234 -9.39 -26.65 17.55
N ILE A 235 -10.11 -27.73 17.25
CA ILE A 235 -11.59 -27.74 17.19
C ILE A 235 -12.17 -27.29 18.52
N ASN A 236 -11.69 -27.85 19.64
CA ASN A 236 -12.16 -27.47 20.97
C ASN A 236 -11.93 -25.97 21.24
N VAL A 237 -10.72 -25.47 20.99
CA VAL A 237 -10.39 -24.06 21.22
C VAL A 237 -11.21 -23.12 20.33
N CYS A 238 -11.33 -23.43 19.04
CA CYS A 238 -12.15 -22.67 18.10
C CYS A 238 -13.64 -22.64 18.51
N ASN A 239 -14.14 -23.73 19.08
CA ASN A 239 -15.54 -23.85 19.49
C ASN A 239 -15.83 -23.18 20.85
N GLU A 240 -14.89 -23.27 21.80
CA GLU A 240 -15.05 -22.76 23.16
C GLU A 240 -14.71 -21.27 23.29
N PHE A 241 -13.68 -20.78 22.59
CA PHE A 241 -13.15 -19.41 22.76
C PHE A 241 -13.53 -18.45 21.63
N LYS A 242 -14.74 -18.57 21.07
CA LYS A 242 -15.22 -17.71 19.95
C LYS A 242 -15.07 -16.22 20.19
N GLU A 243 -15.28 -15.76 21.43
CA GLU A 243 -15.11 -14.36 21.84
C GLU A 243 -13.68 -13.82 21.62
N LEU A 244 -12.66 -14.69 21.65
CA LEU A 244 -11.28 -14.28 21.38
C LEU A 244 -11.03 -14.06 19.88
N PHE A 245 -11.70 -14.83 19.02
CA PHE A 245 -11.64 -14.62 17.56
C PHE A 245 -12.24 -13.27 17.18
N GLU A 246 -13.38 -12.90 17.77
CA GLU A 246 -13.99 -11.57 17.59
C GLU A 246 -13.10 -10.46 18.14
N LYS A 247 -12.53 -10.64 19.34
CA LYS A 247 -11.63 -9.65 19.99
C LYS A 247 -10.41 -9.35 19.13
N TYR A 248 -9.82 -10.37 18.51
CA TYR A 248 -8.59 -10.26 17.72
C TYR A 248 -8.84 -10.16 16.22
N ASN A 249 -10.09 -9.98 15.78
CA ASN A 249 -10.45 -9.89 14.35
C ASN A 249 -9.84 -11.02 13.50
N CYS A 250 -9.83 -12.24 14.04
CA CYS A 250 -9.27 -13.43 13.43
C CYS A 250 -10.38 -14.39 13.01
N ASP A 251 -10.13 -15.17 11.97
CA ASP A 251 -11.07 -16.13 11.42
C ASP A 251 -10.49 -17.55 11.35
N LEU A 252 -11.36 -18.52 11.05
CA LEU A 252 -10.99 -19.94 10.92
C LEU A 252 -9.95 -20.16 9.81
N GLN A 253 -10.05 -19.42 8.72
CA GLN A 253 -9.07 -19.50 7.63
C GLN A 253 -7.69 -18.98 8.03
N ASP A 254 -7.59 -17.99 8.93
CA ASP A 254 -6.28 -17.49 9.40
C ASP A 254 -5.56 -18.56 10.23
N VAL A 255 -6.30 -19.33 11.04
CA VAL A 255 -5.76 -20.49 11.75
C VAL A 255 -5.28 -21.55 10.78
N PHE A 256 -6.11 -21.92 9.79
CA PHE A 256 -5.77 -22.91 8.76
C PHE A 256 -4.49 -22.52 7.99
N SER A 257 -4.42 -21.28 7.51
CA SER A 257 -3.25 -20.75 6.79
C SER A 257 -2.01 -20.65 7.68
N SER A 258 -2.18 -20.54 9.01
CA SER A 258 -1.08 -20.55 9.99
C SER A 258 -0.56 -21.95 10.33
N ILE A 259 -1.18 -23.03 9.86
CA ILE A 259 -0.66 -24.40 9.95
C ILE A 259 0.39 -24.61 8.84
N TYR A 260 1.51 -23.91 8.95
CA TYR A 260 2.58 -23.95 7.96
C TYR A 260 3.44 -25.21 8.14
N ASN A 261 3.86 -25.85 7.03
CA ASN A 261 4.72 -27.04 6.99
C ASN A 261 4.18 -28.30 7.70
N ASN A 262 2.87 -28.44 7.87
CA ASN A 262 2.27 -29.68 8.38
C ASN A 262 1.05 -30.11 7.55
N ASN A 263 1.34 -30.67 6.37
CA ASN A 263 0.33 -31.07 5.39
C ASN A 263 -0.69 -32.06 5.98
N ASN A 264 -0.24 -33.03 6.79
CA ASN A 264 -1.14 -34.02 7.43
C ASN A 264 -2.15 -33.35 8.36
N LYS A 265 -1.71 -32.35 9.13
CA LYS A 265 -2.57 -31.60 10.03
C LYS A 265 -3.54 -30.70 9.27
N GLN A 266 -3.12 -30.11 8.15
CA GLN A 266 -4.01 -29.37 7.25
C GLN A 266 -5.08 -30.28 6.62
N VAL A 267 -4.71 -31.49 6.19
CA VAL A 267 -5.66 -32.49 5.68
C VAL A 267 -6.69 -32.85 6.76
N ASP A 268 -6.24 -33.21 7.96
CA ASP A 268 -7.14 -33.58 9.07
C ASP A 268 -8.05 -32.42 9.49
N PHE A 269 -7.54 -31.18 9.49
CA PHE A 269 -8.33 -29.97 9.73
C PHE A 269 -9.48 -29.82 8.73
N LEU A 270 -9.20 -29.99 7.44
CA LEU A 270 -10.20 -29.82 6.37
C LEU A 270 -11.18 -30.99 6.30
N GLU A 271 -10.73 -32.23 6.51
CA GLU A 271 -11.60 -33.41 6.58
C GLU A 271 -12.60 -33.36 7.74
N ARG A 272 -12.30 -32.56 8.76
CA ARG A 272 -13.11 -32.35 9.96
C ARG A 272 -13.71 -30.95 10.06
N ILE A 273 -13.75 -30.20 8.95
CA ILE A 273 -14.22 -28.82 8.93
C ILE A 273 -15.63 -28.65 9.50
N ASP A 274 -16.48 -29.68 9.37
CA ASP A 274 -17.85 -29.67 9.86
C ASP A 274 -17.97 -29.71 11.40
N GLU A 275 -16.92 -30.13 12.10
CA GLU A 275 -16.86 -30.13 13.58
C GLU A 275 -16.63 -28.73 14.17
N PHE A 276 -16.17 -27.77 13.35
CA PHE A 276 -16.03 -26.38 13.75
C PHE A 276 -17.40 -25.70 13.81
N ASN A 277 -17.67 -24.97 14.88
CA ASN A 277 -18.91 -24.23 15.12
C ASN A 277 -18.82 -22.81 14.52
N PHE A 278 -18.40 -22.72 13.26
CA PHE A 278 -18.38 -21.49 12.46
C PHE A 278 -19.47 -21.55 11.39
N ASP A 279 -19.89 -20.40 10.86
CA ASP A 279 -20.83 -20.38 9.74
C ASP A 279 -20.22 -21.03 8.47
N SER A 280 -21.10 -21.43 7.54
CA SER A 280 -20.68 -22.14 6.32
C SER A 280 -19.72 -21.29 5.48
N ASP A 281 -19.89 -19.97 5.43
CA ASP A 281 -19.04 -19.10 4.63
C ASP A 281 -17.62 -19.11 5.20
N LYS A 282 -17.42 -18.97 6.52
CA LYS A 282 -16.08 -19.08 7.15
C LYS A 282 -15.41 -20.43 6.89
N LYS A 283 -16.19 -21.53 6.94
CA LYS A 283 -15.68 -22.87 6.63
C LYS A 283 -15.25 -22.99 5.16
N ARG A 284 -16.03 -22.44 4.23
CA ARG A 284 -15.70 -22.39 2.79
C ARG A 284 -14.38 -21.68 2.54
N GLN A 285 -14.10 -20.60 3.27
CA GLN A 285 -12.84 -19.85 3.12
C GLN A 285 -11.59 -20.70 3.39
N CYS A 286 -11.66 -21.75 4.21
CA CYS A 286 -10.53 -22.67 4.45
C CYS A 286 -10.17 -23.53 3.24
N PHE A 287 -11.07 -23.67 2.25
CA PHE A 287 -10.82 -24.43 1.02
C PHE A 287 -10.30 -23.57 -0.13
N VAL A 288 -10.10 -22.27 0.11
CA VAL A 288 -9.54 -21.35 -0.88
C VAL A 288 -8.04 -21.61 -1.00
N TYR A 289 -7.60 -21.93 -2.21
CA TYR A 289 -6.21 -22.17 -2.57
C TYR A 289 -5.44 -23.11 -1.61
N ILE A 290 -5.64 -24.41 -1.79
CA ILE A 290 -4.91 -25.45 -1.07
C ILE A 290 -3.68 -25.86 -1.88
N ASN A 291 -2.51 -25.94 -1.22
CA ASN A 291 -1.29 -26.48 -1.82
C ASN A 291 -1.51 -27.88 -2.39
N GLU A 292 -0.91 -28.18 -3.55
CA GLU A 292 -1.03 -29.45 -4.26
C GLU A 292 -0.75 -30.70 -3.40
N ASP A 293 0.21 -30.64 -2.47
CA ASP A 293 0.52 -31.76 -1.56
C ASP A 293 -0.63 -32.07 -0.59
N VAL A 294 -1.30 -31.03 -0.08
CA VAL A 294 -2.47 -31.16 0.80
C VAL A 294 -3.68 -31.60 -0.02
N LEU A 295 -3.89 -30.98 -1.19
CA LEU A 295 -5.01 -31.28 -2.09
C LEU A 295 -5.00 -32.73 -2.58
N SER A 296 -3.82 -33.25 -2.94
CA SER A 296 -3.65 -34.63 -3.41
C SER A 296 -3.84 -35.68 -2.32
N SER A 297 -3.66 -35.28 -1.06
CA SER A 297 -3.80 -36.15 0.12
C SER A 297 -5.21 -36.12 0.74
N LEU A 298 -6.05 -35.16 0.34
CA LEU A 298 -7.39 -34.95 0.89
C LEU A 298 -8.36 -36.06 0.46
N ASP A 299 -9.03 -36.71 1.42
CA ASP A 299 -10.13 -37.63 1.11
C ASP A 299 -11.40 -36.84 0.75
N ARG A 300 -11.58 -36.56 -0.54
CA ARG A 300 -12.77 -35.88 -1.07
C ARG A 300 -14.09 -36.59 -0.70
N ALA A 301 -14.11 -37.86 -0.28
CA ALA A 301 -15.33 -38.52 0.17
C ALA A 301 -15.82 -38.03 1.55
N LYS A 302 -14.93 -37.48 2.38
CA LYS A 302 -15.25 -36.92 3.70
C LYS A 302 -15.69 -35.46 3.66
N ILE A 303 -15.47 -34.80 2.53
CA ILE A 303 -15.77 -33.39 2.33
C ILE A 303 -17.21 -33.23 1.81
N ALA A 304 -17.95 -32.24 2.31
CA ALA A 304 -19.26 -31.88 1.78
C ALA A 304 -19.15 -31.28 0.37
N ASP A 305 -20.19 -31.46 -0.46
CA ASP A 305 -20.15 -31.01 -1.86
C ASP A 305 -19.99 -29.50 -2.02
N GLU A 306 -20.49 -28.70 -1.08
CA GLU A 306 -20.33 -27.23 -1.08
C GLU A 306 -18.86 -26.78 -1.01
N TYR A 307 -18.01 -27.50 -0.25
CA TYR A 307 -16.59 -27.18 -0.13
C TYR A 307 -15.78 -27.68 -1.34
N LYS A 308 -16.19 -28.81 -1.94
CA LYS A 308 -15.56 -29.33 -3.17
C LYS A 308 -15.65 -28.33 -4.31
N GLN A 309 -16.77 -27.60 -4.41
CA GLN A 309 -16.94 -26.59 -5.45
C GLN A 309 -15.88 -25.48 -5.36
N VAL A 310 -15.42 -25.13 -4.14
CA VAL A 310 -14.36 -24.13 -3.92
C VAL A 310 -12.99 -24.67 -4.37
N LEU A 311 -12.72 -25.97 -4.16
CA LEU A 311 -11.49 -26.62 -4.62
C LEU A 311 -11.33 -26.63 -6.14
N ASP A 312 -12.44 -26.63 -6.86
CA ASP A 312 -12.46 -26.71 -8.32
C ASP A 312 -12.51 -25.30 -8.96
N LEU A 313 -12.35 -24.23 -8.18
CA LEU A 313 -12.22 -22.85 -8.66
C LEU A 313 -10.84 -22.57 -9.28
N ASP A 314 -10.80 -21.56 -10.12
CA ASP A 314 -9.59 -21.13 -10.83
C ASP A 314 -8.88 -20.02 -10.02
N TYR A 315 -7.54 -20.08 -9.93
CA TYR A 315 -6.73 -19.16 -9.14
C TYR A 315 -5.56 -18.59 -9.94
N ASP A 316 -5.28 -17.31 -9.78
CA ASP A 316 -4.06 -16.67 -10.28
C ASP A 316 -2.98 -16.76 -9.19
N CYS A 317 -1.87 -17.44 -9.51
CA CYS A 317 -0.77 -17.70 -8.60
C CYS A 317 0.46 -16.81 -8.88
N ASP A 318 0.42 -15.97 -9.92
CA ASP A 318 1.56 -15.16 -10.38
C ASP A 318 1.54 -13.73 -9.78
N VAL A 319 0.69 -13.48 -8.79
CA VAL A 319 0.53 -12.17 -8.16
C VAL A 319 1.52 -12.00 -7.00
N LEU A 320 2.24 -10.88 -6.98
CA LEU A 320 3.29 -10.53 -6.00
C LEU A 320 2.85 -10.54 -4.52
N TRP A 321 1.54 -10.55 -4.25
CA TRP A 321 0.94 -10.37 -2.92
C TRP A 321 0.11 -11.57 -2.44
N GLY A 322 0.17 -12.72 -3.11
CA GLY A 322 -0.58 -13.94 -2.76
C GLY A 322 -1.49 -14.41 -3.90
N GLN A 323 -2.15 -15.55 -3.72
CA GLN A 323 -3.01 -16.11 -4.77
C GLN A 323 -4.39 -15.46 -4.79
N GLN A 324 -4.89 -15.15 -5.98
CA GLN A 324 -6.15 -14.43 -6.18
C GLN A 324 -7.18 -15.33 -6.86
N LEU A 325 -8.41 -15.36 -6.32
CA LEU A 325 -9.49 -16.14 -6.90
C LEU A 325 -9.96 -15.50 -8.21
N ILE A 326 -10.07 -16.30 -9.27
CA ILE A 326 -10.49 -15.83 -10.60
C ILE A 326 -12.02 -15.94 -10.72
N PHE A 327 -12.66 -14.82 -11.04
CA PHE A 327 -14.08 -14.80 -11.37
C PHE A 327 -14.32 -15.34 -12.79
N ASN A 328 -15.13 -16.39 -12.90
CA ASN A 328 -15.52 -16.99 -14.17
C ASN A 328 -17.00 -16.71 -14.45
N VAL A 329 -17.26 -15.87 -15.45
CA VAL A 329 -18.59 -15.40 -15.86
C VAL A 329 -19.56 -16.52 -16.28
N ASN A 330 -19.04 -17.69 -16.67
CA ASN A 330 -19.86 -18.83 -17.07
C ASN A 330 -20.24 -19.77 -15.92
N ARG A 331 -19.69 -19.55 -14.72
CA ARG A 331 -20.01 -20.35 -13.53
C ARG A 331 -21.21 -19.78 -12.79
N ASP A 332 -21.85 -20.62 -11.98
CA ASP A 332 -22.88 -20.18 -11.04
C ASP A 332 -22.23 -19.28 -9.97
N VAL A 333 -22.85 -18.13 -9.69
CA VAL A 333 -22.34 -17.15 -8.73
C VAL A 333 -22.39 -17.68 -7.30
N GLU A 334 -23.31 -18.59 -6.99
CA GLU A 334 -23.47 -19.18 -5.66
C GLU A 334 -22.22 -19.97 -5.20
N VAL A 335 -21.39 -20.43 -6.14
CA VAL A 335 -20.10 -21.09 -5.83
C VAL A 335 -19.12 -20.12 -5.16
N TYR A 336 -19.27 -18.81 -5.41
CA TYR A 336 -18.40 -17.78 -4.85
C TYR A 336 -18.87 -17.23 -3.49
N ARG A 337 -20.09 -17.55 -3.04
CA ARG A 337 -20.68 -17.02 -1.81
C ARG A 337 -19.71 -17.11 -0.62
N GLY A 338 -19.54 -15.97 0.06
CA GLY A 338 -18.68 -15.87 1.24
C GLY A 338 -17.18 -15.78 0.96
N LEU A 339 -16.77 -15.71 -0.32
CA LEU A 339 -15.37 -15.64 -0.75
C LEU A 339 -14.91 -14.23 -1.15
N ASP A 340 -15.66 -13.20 -0.73
CA ASP A 340 -15.46 -11.78 -1.06
C ASP A 340 -13.99 -11.34 -0.97
N LYS A 341 -13.33 -11.65 0.16
CA LYS A 341 -11.96 -11.22 0.46
C LYS A 341 -10.88 -11.81 -0.45
N PHE A 342 -11.21 -12.82 -1.24
CA PHE A 342 -10.30 -13.47 -2.18
C PHE A 342 -10.54 -13.04 -3.62
N LEU A 343 -11.62 -12.29 -3.88
CA LEU A 343 -12.00 -11.76 -5.18
C LEU A 343 -11.60 -10.30 -5.27
N GLN A 344 -10.80 -9.99 -6.27
CA GLN A 344 -10.62 -8.64 -6.77
C GLN A 344 -10.79 -8.67 -8.29
N ILE A 345 -11.74 -7.89 -8.81
CA ILE A 345 -12.20 -7.99 -10.20
C ILE A 345 -11.98 -6.65 -10.90
N ASN A 346 -11.35 -6.65 -12.07
CA ASN A 346 -11.30 -5.47 -12.96
C ASN A 346 -12.33 -5.61 -14.09
N PRO A 347 -13.51 -4.97 -13.98
CA PRO A 347 -14.58 -5.11 -14.98
C PRO A 347 -14.47 -4.13 -16.14
N LYS A 348 -13.34 -3.42 -16.31
CA LYS A 348 -13.20 -2.37 -17.33
C LYS A 348 -13.50 -2.86 -18.75
N ASN A 349 -13.11 -4.08 -19.07
CA ASN A 349 -13.33 -4.65 -20.42
C ASN A 349 -14.53 -5.61 -20.49
N PHE A 350 -15.38 -5.66 -19.46
CA PHE A 350 -16.53 -6.57 -19.46
C PHE A 350 -17.59 -6.11 -20.47
N SER A 351 -18.06 -7.06 -21.27
CA SER A 351 -19.27 -6.94 -22.07
C SER A 351 -20.51 -6.74 -21.19
N LYS A 352 -21.64 -6.35 -21.77
CA LYS A 352 -22.88 -6.13 -21.03
C LYS A 352 -23.32 -7.38 -20.24
N GLU A 353 -23.25 -8.56 -20.87
CA GLU A 353 -23.59 -9.84 -20.25
C GLU A 353 -22.67 -10.16 -19.05
N GLU A 354 -21.37 -9.91 -19.17
CA GLU A 354 -20.40 -10.12 -18.09
C GLU A 354 -20.62 -9.16 -16.91
N ARG A 355 -21.02 -7.91 -17.18
CA ARG A 355 -21.39 -6.93 -16.13
C ARG A 355 -22.66 -7.33 -15.41
N GLU A 356 -23.69 -7.80 -16.13
CA GLU A 356 -24.91 -8.34 -15.53
C GLU A 356 -24.59 -9.52 -14.62
N LYS A 357 -23.67 -10.40 -15.04
CA LYS A 357 -23.17 -11.50 -14.20
C LYS A 357 -22.45 -11.01 -12.94
N LEU A 358 -21.65 -9.96 -13.05
CA LEU A 358 -21.00 -9.33 -11.89
C LEU A 358 -22.03 -8.71 -10.92
N PHE A 359 -23.15 -8.18 -11.43
CA PHE A 359 -24.25 -7.71 -10.58
C PHE A 359 -24.96 -8.85 -9.85
N GLU A 360 -25.11 -10.02 -10.49
CA GLU A 360 -25.59 -11.23 -9.80
C GLU A 360 -24.65 -11.64 -8.67
N LEU A 361 -23.33 -11.66 -8.95
CA LEU A 361 -22.29 -11.98 -7.97
C LEU A 361 -22.32 -11.04 -6.76
N ALA A 362 -22.57 -9.75 -6.97
CA ALA A 362 -22.66 -8.77 -5.89
C ALA A 362 -23.73 -9.08 -4.83
N ASN A 363 -24.76 -9.86 -5.17
CA ASN A 363 -25.80 -10.25 -4.22
C ASN A 363 -25.34 -11.36 -3.26
N VAL A 364 -24.35 -12.16 -3.67
CA VAL A 364 -23.81 -13.27 -2.87
C VAL A 364 -22.46 -12.94 -2.24
N CYS A 365 -21.74 -11.98 -2.84
CA CYS A 365 -20.47 -11.45 -2.38
C CYS A 365 -20.49 -9.91 -2.41
N PRO A 366 -21.16 -9.25 -1.44
CA PRO A 366 -21.36 -7.81 -1.42
C PRO A 366 -20.13 -6.98 -1.05
N GLN A 367 -19.04 -7.61 -0.61
CA GLN A 367 -17.80 -6.94 -0.18
C GLN A 367 -16.63 -7.15 -1.16
N ILE A 368 -16.92 -7.58 -2.40
CA ILE A 368 -15.89 -7.71 -3.43
C ILE A 368 -15.24 -6.36 -3.72
N GLU A 369 -13.93 -6.40 -3.88
CA GLU A 369 -13.13 -5.28 -4.35
C GLU A 369 -13.14 -5.19 -5.88
N ILE A 370 -13.57 -4.04 -6.40
CA ILE A 370 -13.48 -3.70 -7.82
C ILE A 370 -12.18 -2.95 -8.08
N ALA A 371 -11.28 -3.59 -8.80
CA ALA A 371 -10.04 -2.99 -9.26
C ALA A 371 -10.29 -2.05 -10.44
N SER A 372 -9.50 -0.98 -10.50
CA SER A 372 -9.31 -0.14 -11.67
C SER A 372 -7.84 -0.01 -12.01
N ASP A 373 -7.53 0.38 -13.24
CA ASP A 373 -6.15 0.61 -13.69
C ASP A 373 -5.42 1.72 -12.88
N MET A 374 -6.18 2.50 -12.10
CA MET A 374 -5.68 3.56 -11.23
C MET A 374 -5.94 3.24 -9.75
N TYR A 375 -4.88 3.41 -8.94
CA TYR A 375 -4.78 3.32 -7.46
C TYR A 375 -6.00 2.78 -6.67
N GLY A 376 -5.88 1.53 -6.21
CA GLY A 376 -6.70 0.94 -5.14
C GLY A 376 -8.10 0.51 -5.57
N GLY A 377 -8.69 -0.44 -4.83
CA GLY A 377 -10.03 -0.92 -5.10
C GLY A 377 -11.16 0.05 -4.77
N GLN A 378 -12.31 -0.25 -5.36
CA GLN A 378 -13.61 0.40 -5.17
C GLN A 378 -14.63 -0.66 -4.70
N SER A 379 -15.68 -0.26 -4.00
CA SER A 379 -16.72 -1.22 -3.62
C SER A 379 -17.56 -1.64 -4.83
N ILE A 380 -18.01 -2.89 -4.83
CA ILE A 380 -18.96 -3.39 -5.83
C ILE A 380 -20.26 -2.57 -5.87
N GLU A 381 -20.72 -2.03 -4.74
CA GLU A 381 -21.88 -1.13 -4.70
C GLU A 381 -21.65 0.15 -5.50
N SER A 382 -20.48 0.78 -5.34
CA SER A 382 -20.11 1.98 -6.07
C SER A 382 -20.07 1.70 -7.58
N TYR A 383 -19.45 0.59 -7.96
CA TYR A 383 -19.43 0.11 -9.35
C TYR A 383 -20.84 -0.02 -9.94
N ILE A 384 -21.74 -0.75 -9.28
CA ILE A 384 -23.13 -0.97 -9.76
C ILE A 384 -23.86 0.35 -9.96
N LYS A 385 -23.76 1.26 -8.99
CA LYS A 385 -24.46 2.56 -9.06
C LYS A 385 -23.95 3.39 -10.24
N ALA A 386 -22.64 3.40 -10.47
CA ALA A 386 -22.03 4.14 -11.56
C ALA A 386 -22.33 3.51 -12.92
N GLU A 387 -22.24 2.19 -13.08
CA GLU A 387 -22.59 1.50 -14.33
C GLU A 387 -24.04 1.71 -14.73
N LYS A 388 -24.99 1.68 -13.77
CA LYS A 388 -26.40 1.98 -14.07
C LYS A 388 -26.60 3.39 -14.61
N TRP A 389 -25.82 4.36 -14.11
CA TRP A 389 -25.84 5.71 -14.67
C TRP A 389 -25.24 5.73 -16.08
N ILE A 390 -24.10 5.06 -16.31
CA ILE A 390 -23.47 4.96 -17.64
C ILE A 390 -24.43 4.33 -18.66
N ASP A 391 -25.03 3.19 -18.33
CA ASP A 391 -25.99 2.50 -19.21
C ASP A 391 -27.20 3.42 -19.51
N SER A 392 -27.67 4.20 -18.53
CA SER A 392 -28.77 5.16 -18.76
C SER A 392 -28.44 6.28 -19.75
N ILE A 393 -27.16 6.60 -19.96
CA ILE A 393 -26.72 7.56 -20.97
C ILE A 393 -26.52 6.85 -22.31
N ILE A 394 -25.80 5.74 -22.31
CA ILE A 394 -25.49 4.96 -23.52
C ILE A 394 -26.76 4.47 -24.21
N ASP A 395 -27.78 4.04 -23.45
CA ASP A 395 -29.05 3.56 -24.00
C ASP A 395 -29.85 4.67 -24.72
N THR A 396 -29.49 5.95 -24.56
CA THR A 396 -30.10 7.07 -25.30
C THR A 396 -29.45 7.31 -26.67
N ILE A 397 -28.31 6.69 -26.94
CA ILE A 397 -27.52 6.90 -28.14
C ILE A 397 -28.01 5.96 -29.24
N ASP A 398 -28.60 6.53 -30.30
CA ASP A 398 -29.00 5.76 -31.48
C ASP A 398 -27.77 5.39 -32.31
N SER A 399 -27.71 4.14 -32.77
CA SER A 399 -26.68 3.64 -33.69
C SER A 399 -26.46 4.52 -34.93
N ASN A 400 -27.51 5.20 -35.42
CA ASN A 400 -27.49 6.07 -36.60
C ASN A 400 -27.00 7.50 -36.33
N MET A 401 -26.78 7.89 -35.07
CA MET A 401 -26.20 9.19 -34.74
C MET A 401 -24.78 9.31 -35.29
N SER A 402 -24.38 10.54 -35.63
CA SER A 402 -23.00 10.83 -36.03
C SER A 402 -22.04 10.67 -34.85
N ASP A 403 -20.74 10.47 -35.12
CA ASP A 403 -19.75 10.38 -34.05
C ASP A 403 -19.75 11.65 -33.18
N VAL A 404 -19.93 12.82 -33.80
CA VAL A 404 -20.03 14.13 -33.10
C VAL A 404 -21.20 14.14 -32.11
N GLN A 405 -22.38 13.67 -32.53
CA GLN A 405 -23.56 13.59 -31.66
C GLN A 405 -23.35 12.61 -30.52
N LYS A 406 -22.78 11.42 -30.81
CA LYS A 406 -22.50 10.38 -29.83
C LYS A 406 -21.53 10.86 -28.75
N ILE A 407 -20.42 11.47 -29.16
CA ILE A 407 -19.41 12.03 -28.26
C ILE A 407 -20.04 13.14 -27.41
N TYR A 408 -20.78 14.06 -28.03
CA TYR A 408 -21.36 15.18 -27.28
C TYR A 408 -22.39 14.74 -26.24
N ILE A 409 -23.22 13.71 -26.50
CA ILE A 409 -24.16 13.19 -25.51
C ILE A 409 -23.42 12.71 -24.25
N ILE A 410 -22.26 12.08 -24.40
CA ILE A 410 -21.43 11.62 -23.28
C ILE A 410 -20.74 12.81 -22.59
N ASP A 411 -20.05 13.66 -23.33
CA ASP A 411 -19.37 14.88 -22.83
C ASP A 411 -20.33 15.78 -22.04
N GLU A 412 -21.54 15.99 -22.57
CA GLU A 412 -22.62 16.76 -21.93
C GLU A 412 -23.10 16.10 -20.63
N ALA A 413 -23.34 14.78 -20.66
CA ALA A 413 -23.78 14.04 -19.48
C ALA A 413 -22.72 14.08 -18.36
N ILE A 414 -21.44 13.97 -18.72
CA ILE A 414 -20.31 14.12 -17.80
C ILE A 414 -20.28 15.52 -17.21
N GLY A 415 -20.36 16.59 -18.01
CA GLY A 415 -20.36 17.97 -17.51
C GLY A 415 -21.53 18.30 -16.58
N LYS A 416 -22.72 17.73 -16.83
CA LYS A 416 -23.89 17.84 -15.94
C LYS A 416 -23.71 17.07 -14.64
N LYS A 417 -22.99 15.96 -14.66
CA LYS A 417 -22.84 15.06 -13.51
C LYS A 417 -21.65 15.43 -12.62
N ILE A 418 -20.53 15.79 -13.23
CA ILE A 418 -19.22 15.89 -12.59
C ILE A 418 -18.75 17.35 -12.59
N SER A 419 -18.24 17.79 -11.45
CA SER A 419 -17.55 19.06 -11.27
C SER A 419 -16.06 18.83 -11.18
N TYR A 420 -15.30 19.76 -11.77
CA TYR A 420 -13.85 19.76 -11.61
C TYR A 420 -13.52 20.07 -10.15
N SER A 421 -12.53 19.37 -9.60
CA SER A 421 -12.08 19.56 -8.22
C SER A 421 -10.55 19.61 -8.15
N PRO A 422 -9.90 20.67 -8.65
CA PRO A 422 -8.46 20.86 -8.56
C PRO A 422 -8.12 21.35 -7.15
N ILE A 423 -8.18 20.46 -6.17
CA ILE A 423 -7.80 20.78 -4.79
C ILE A 423 -6.30 20.51 -4.62
N PHE A 424 -5.49 20.82 -5.64
CA PHE A 424 -4.05 20.62 -5.53
C PHE A 424 -3.49 21.61 -4.51
N GLY A 425 -3.03 21.10 -3.37
CA GLY A 425 -2.44 21.91 -2.29
C GLY A 425 -3.44 22.56 -1.32
N LYS A 426 -4.72 22.15 -1.29
CA LYS A 426 -5.65 22.54 -0.20
C LYS A 426 -5.90 21.36 0.75
N GLU A 427 -6.31 21.67 1.97
CA GLU A 427 -6.31 20.71 3.10
C GLU A 427 -7.37 19.61 3.01
N ASN A 428 -8.42 19.78 2.21
CA ASN A 428 -9.46 18.77 1.97
C ASN A 428 -9.21 17.91 0.70
N GLU A 429 -7.97 17.84 0.23
CA GLU A 429 -7.61 17.09 -0.97
C GLU A 429 -7.71 15.57 -0.77
N ASN A 430 -8.75 14.93 -1.32
CA ASN A 430 -8.79 13.47 -1.43
C ASN A 430 -8.13 12.99 -2.72
N ARG A 431 -6.80 12.83 -2.71
CA ARG A 431 -5.99 12.50 -3.90
C ARG A 431 -6.37 11.17 -4.58
N VAL A 432 -6.90 10.21 -3.85
CA VAL A 432 -7.14 8.87 -4.38
C VAL A 432 -8.54 8.77 -4.98
N GLU A 433 -9.56 9.22 -4.25
CA GLU A 433 -10.96 9.03 -4.65
C GLU A 433 -11.34 9.85 -5.89
N VAL A 434 -10.80 11.06 -6.06
CA VAL A 434 -11.06 11.94 -7.23
C VAL A 434 -10.43 11.43 -8.54
N ARG A 435 -9.75 10.28 -8.51
CA ARG A 435 -9.10 9.62 -9.65
C ARG A 435 -9.68 8.23 -9.96
N LYS A 436 -10.63 7.76 -9.15
CA LYS A 436 -11.26 6.44 -9.27
C LYS A 436 -12.53 6.55 -10.10
N LEU A 437 -12.56 5.90 -11.26
CA LEU A 437 -13.61 6.03 -12.29
C LEU A 437 -15.03 6.01 -11.73
N TRP A 438 -15.45 4.91 -11.07
CA TRP A 438 -16.82 4.77 -10.59
C TRP A 438 -17.12 5.66 -9.38
N ASN A 439 -16.13 5.89 -8.51
CA ASN A 439 -16.28 6.79 -7.37
C ASN A 439 -16.45 8.26 -7.80
N ILE A 440 -15.76 8.73 -8.84
CA ILE A 440 -15.96 10.08 -9.40
C ILE A 440 -17.40 10.26 -9.90
N ILE A 441 -17.96 9.26 -10.60
CA ILE A 441 -19.37 9.31 -11.07
C ILE A 441 -20.32 9.44 -9.88
N ASN A 442 -20.04 8.71 -8.79
CA ASN A 442 -20.90 8.69 -7.62
C ASN A 442 -20.76 9.92 -6.73
N SER A 443 -19.55 10.44 -6.57
CA SER A 443 -19.26 11.66 -5.81
C SER A 443 -19.65 12.92 -6.56
N GLY A 444 -19.58 12.89 -7.90
CA GLY A 444 -19.73 14.06 -8.75
C GLY A 444 -18.49 14.94 -8.82
N TYR A 445 -17.33 14.49 -8.35
CA TYR A 445 -16.09 15.28 -8.33
C TYR A 445 -14.91 14.49 -8.87
N GLY A 446 -14.16 15.10 -9.79
CA GLY A 446 -12.99 14.50 -10.42
C GLY A 446 -11.92 15.51 -10.83
N VAL A 447 -10.76 14.99 -11.20
CA VAL A 447 -9.65 15.75 -11.83
C VAL A 447 -9.39 15.21 -13.25
N CYS A 448 -8.51 15.87 -14.00
CA CYS A 448 -8.34 15.65 -15.45
C CYS A 448 -8.18 14.18 -15.84
N ASN A 449 -7.27 13.44 -15.23
CA ASN A 449 -7.05 12.03 -15.53
C ASN A 449 -8.28 11.15 -15.24
N GLY A 450 -8.94 11.34 -14.10
CA GLY A 450 -10.13 10.58 -13.75
C GLY A 450 -11.35 10.88 -14.64
N ILE A 451 -11.54 12.15 -15.02
CA ILE A 451 -12.65 12.56 -15.89
C ILE A 451 -12.42 12.07 -17.32
N SER A 452 -11.20 12.21 -17.86
CA SER A 452 -10.85 11.66 -19.17
C SER A 452 -10.98 10.14 -19.23
N GLU A 453 -10.62 9.45 -18.15
CA GLU A 453 -10.79 8.00 -18.05
C GLU A 453 -12.27 7.59 -18.09
N ILE A 454 -13.17 8.31 -17.42
CA ILE A 454 -14.63 8.06 -17.51
C ILE A 454 -15.11 8.25 -18.95
N GLU A 455 -14.71 9.34 -19.59
CA GLU A 455 -15.17 9.63 -20.95
C GLU A 455 -14.64 8.60 -21.94
N SER A 456 -13.35 8.25 -21.86
CA SER A 456 -12.77 7.16 -22.64
C SER A 456 -13.52 5.85 -22.44
N TYR A 457 -13.82 5.51 -21.19
CA TYR A 457 -14.57 4.30 -20.83
C TYR A 457 -15.96 4.24 -21.47
N MET A 458 -16.70 5.35 -21.45
CA MET A 458 -18.03 5.44 -22.07
C MET A 458 -17.95 5.43 -23.60
N LEU A 459 -16.99 6.15 -24.19
CA LEU A 459 -16.75 6.19 -25.65
C LEU A 459 -16.38 4.80 -26.21
N ASN A 460 -15.53 4.05 -25.50
CA ASN A 460 -15.16 2.69 -25.89
C ASN A 460 -16.37 1.75 -25.94
N LYS A 461 -17.33 1.88 -25.02
CA LYS A 461 -18.55 1.05 -25.00
C LYS A 461 -19.45 1.27 -26.20
N ILE A 462 -19.41 2.45 -26.82
CA ILE A 462 -20.20 2.77 -28.02
C ILE A 462 -19.40 2.69 -29.32
N GLY A 463 -18.15 2.21 -29.25
CA GLY A 463 -17.29 1.97 -30.41
C GLY A 463 -16.63 3.23 -30.98
N ILE A 464 -16.46 4.28 -30.18
CA ILE A 464 -15.68 5.47 -30.59
C ILE A 464 -14.20 5.26 -30.19
N ASP A 465 -13.35 5.08 -31.20
CA ASP A 465 -11.91 4.92 -31.01
C ASP A 465 -11.30 6.19 -30.41
N ASN A 466 -10.63 6.03 -29.27
CA ASN A 466 -9.93 7.12 -28.61
C ASN A 466 -8.65 6.62 -27.93
N GLU A 467 -7.76 7.54 -27.60
CA GLU A 467 -6.62 7.27 -26.73
C GLU A 467 -6.51 8.33 -25.64
N MET A 468 -6.20 7.89 -24.42
CA MET A 468 -5.85 8.80 -23.34
C MET A 468 -4.44 9.33 -23.56
N VAL A 469 -4.31 10.66 -23.60
CA VAL A 469 -3.04 11.37 -23.70
C VAL A 469 -2.78 12.02 -22.34
N SER A 470 -1.56 11.86 -21.83
CA SER A 470 -1.15 12.45 -20.54
C SER A 470 0.19 13.14 -20.71
N THR A 471 0.25 14.39 -20.27
CA THR A 471 1.46 15.21 -20.18
C THR A 471 1.89 15.34 -18.71
N GLU A 472 2.93 16.13 -18.40
CA GLU A 472 3.52 16.20 -17.05
C GLU A 472 2.52 16.58 -15.93
N GLY A 473 1.43 17.27 -16.26
CA GLY A 473 0.43 17.72 -15.29
C GLY A 473 -1.03 17.63 -15.71
N HIS A 474 -1.33 17.05 -16.89
CA HIS A 474 -2.70 17.05 -17.42
C HIS A 474 -3.00 15.80 -18.26
N SER A 475 -4.27 15.43 -18.35
CA SER A 475 -4.74 14.29 -19.13
C SER A 475 -6.02 14.65 -19.87
N PHE A 476 -6.14 14.16 -21.11
CA PHE A 476 -7.25 14.40 -22.04
C PHE A 476 -7.31 13.28 -23.07
N LEU A 477 -8.21 13.38 -24.05
CA LEU A 477 -8.43 12.36 -25.07
C LEU A 477 -8.03 12.84 -26.48
N LYS A 478 -7.43 11.94 -27.25
CA LYS A 478 -7.35 12.06 -28.71
C LYS A 478 -8.37 11.11 -29.33
N ILE A 479 -9.37 11.68 -29.99
CA ILE A 479 -10.38 10.93 -30.75
C ILE A 479 -9.78 10.55 -32.11
N LYS A 480 -9.92 9.28 -32.49
CA LYS A 480 -9.33 8.72 -33.70
C LYS A 480 -10.39 8.44 -34.75
N ASN A 481 -10.01 8.59 -36.02
CA ASN A 481 -10.85 8.22 -37.16
C ASN A 481 -12.27 8.82 -37.10
N LEU A 482 -12.38 10.08 -36.66
CA LEU A 482 -13.66 10.75 -36.45
C LEU A 482 -14.43 10.85 -37.78
N HIS A 483 -15.72 10.49 -37.78
CA HIS A 483 -16.59 10.68 -38.93
C HIS A 483 -17.54 11.87 -38.74
N VAL A 484 -17.48 12.81 -39.68
CA VAL A 484 -18.37 13.98 -39.73
C VAL A 484 -19.01 14.03 -41.12
N ASP A 485 -20.34 14.19 -41.18
CA ASP A 485 -21.11 14.14 -42.43
C ASP A 485 -20.80 12.89 -43.29
N GLY A 486 -20.56 11.75 -42.64
CA GLY A 486 -20.27 10.46 -43.29
C GLY A 486 -18.86 10.34 -43.90
N LYS A 487 -17.95 11.27 -43.60
CA LYS A 487 -16.55 11.23 -44.04
C LYS A 487 -15.62 11.13 -42.85
N ASN A 488 -14.59 10.29 -42.94
CA ASN A 488 -13.49 10.29 -41.99
C ASN A 488 -12.70 11.60 -42.15
N VAL A 489 -12.67 12.40 -41.09
CA VAL A 489 -11.98 13.70 -41.03
C VAL A 489 -10.64 13.63 -40.28
N GLY A 490 -10.22 12.43 -39.86
CA GLY A 490 -8.98 12.18 -39.14
C GLY A 490 -9.16 12.25 -37.63
N ASN A 491 -8.14 12.74 -36.93
CA ASN A 491 -8.09 12.76 -35.48
C ASN A 491 -8.37 14.16 -34.93
N SER A 492 -8.91 14.23 -33.71
CA SER A 492 -9.22 15.47 -33.00
C SER A 492 -8.90 15.34 -31.51
N ILE A 493 -8.80 16.45 -30.80
CA ILE A 493 -8.57 16.50 -29.35
C ILE A 493 -9.89 16.79 -28.66
N LEU A 494 -10.18 16.00 -27.63
CA LEU A 494 -11.28 16.21 -26.70
C LEU A 494 -10.68 16.33 -25.29
N ASP A 495 -10.77 17.51 -24.71
CA ASP A 495 -10.48 17.73 -23.30
C ASP A 495 -11.82 17.89 -22.55
N PRO A 496 -12.27 16.84 -21.83
CA PRO A 496 -13.52 16.90 -21.09
C PRO A 496 -13.55 18.02 -20.05
N THR A 497 -12.39 18.37 -19.50
CA THR A 497 -12.29 19.38 -18.43
C THR A 497 -12.53 20.80 -18.92
N TRP A 498 -12.34 21.05 -20.22
CA TRP A 498 -12.62 22.35 -20.82
C TRP A 498 -14.11 22.62 -20.99
N ASN A 499 -14.95 21.58 -21.11
CA ASN A 499 -16.37 21.73 -21.43
C ASN A 499 -17.29 21.56 -20.20
N LEU A 500 -16.78 21.11 -19.04
CA LEU A 500 -17.59 20.77 -17.86
C LEU A 500 -18.55 21.91 -17.46
N SER A 501 -18.06 23.14 -17.51
CA SER A 501 -18.82 24.30 -17.02
C SER A 501 -19.93 24.69 -17.99
N GLU A 502 -19.64 24.73 -19.29
CA GLU A 502 -20.63 24.98 -20.35
C GLU A 502 -21.68 23.88 -20.40
N ASN A 503 -21.25 22.62 -20.42
CA ASN A 503 -22.14 21.46 -20.48
C ASN A 503 -23.12 21.40 -19.31
N ARG A 504 -22.70 21.83 -18.11
CA ARG A 504 -23.56 21.87 -16.92
C ARG A 504 -24.79 22.74 -17.09
N VAL A 505 -24.66 23.85 -17.80
CA VAL A 505 -25.75 24.81 -18.03
C VAL A 505 -26.37 24.69 -19.42
N GLY A 506 -25.85 23.78 -20.26
CA GLY A 506 -26.24 23.66 -21.66
C GLY A 506 -25.84 24.90 -22.46
N ASP A 507 -24.64 25.43 -22.21
CA ASP A 507 -24.01 26.44 -23.08
C ASP A 507 -23.20 25.77 -24.19
N ARG A 508 -22.71 26.58 -25.14
CA ARG A 508 -21.88 26.11 -26.24
C ARG A 508 -20.50 25.65 -25.73
N PRO A 509 -20.09 24.39 -25.95
CA PRO A 509 -18.77 23.93 -25.57
C PRO A 509 -17.73 24.42 -26.59
N GLU A 510 -17.15 25.60 -26.34
CA GLU A 510 -16.29 26.30 -27.31
C GLU A 510 -15.07 25.50 -27.77
N TRP A 511 -14.60 24.57 -26.93
CA TRP A 511 -13.39 23.80 -27.15
C TRP A 511 -13.66 22.31 -27.41
N PHE A 512 -14.88 21.99 -27.83
CA PHE A 512 -15.27 20.64 -28.20
C PHE A 512 -14.66 20.24 -29.55
N LEU A 513 -13.91 19.13 -29.57
CA LEU A 513 -13.26 18.56 -30.76
C LEU A 513 -12.39 19.58 -31.52
N VAL A 514 -11.21 19.87 -30.98
CA VAL A 514 -10.27 20.85 -31.52
C VAL A 514 -9.04 20.21 -32.15
N SER A 515 -8.38 20.93 -33.06
CA SER A 515 -7.08 20.53 -33.58
C SER A 515 -5.97 20.83 -32.57
N ASN A 516 -4.82 20.17 -32.73
CA ASN A 516 -3.61 20.47 -31.95
C ASN A 516 -3.20 21.95 -32.08
N GLU A 517 -3.33 22.54 -33.28
CA GLU A 517 -3.05 23.96 -33.49
C GLU A 517 -3.97 24.87 -32.65
N MET A 518 -5.27 24.56 -32.59
CA MET A 518 -6.24 25.32 -31.78
C MET A 518 -6.00 25.12 -30.28
N ALA A 519 -5.71 23.89 -29.84
CA ALA A 519 -5.40 23.58 -28.45
C ALA A 519 -4.19 24.39 -27.94
N GLN A 520 -3.18 24.61 -28.78
CA GLN A 520 -2.00 25.41 -28.44
C GLN A 520 -2.30 26.92 -28.30
N ILE A 521 -3.28 27.45 -29.03
CA ILE A 521 -3.68 28.86 -28.90
C ILE A 521 -4.33 29.10 -27.54
N PHE A 522 -5.08 28.11 -27.04
CA PHE A 522 -5.82 28.22 -25.78
C PHE A 522 -4.96 27.95 -24.54
N ASP A 523 -4.06 26.98 -24.61
CA ASP A 523 -3.30 26.54 -23.43
C ASP A 523 -2.06 27.40 -23.15
N SER A 524 -2.25 28.47 -22.37
CA SER A 524 -1.18 29.35 -21.90
C SER A 524 -0.12 28.66 -21.03
N ASN A 525 -0.47 27.54 -20.37
CA ASN A 525 0.41 26.83 -19.45
C ASN A 525 1.24 25.75 -20.16
N GLY A 526 0.81 25.34 -21.35
CA GLY A 526 1.57 24.48 -22.26
C GLY A 526 1.46 22.99 -22.00
N TYR A 527 0.42 22.56 -21.28
CA TYR A 527 0.07 21.16 -21.05
C TYR A 527 -0.38 20.41 -22.32
N HIS A 528 -0.70 21.12 -23.41
CA HIS A 528 -1.08 20.59 -24.73
C HIS A 528 -0.05 20.91 -25.84
N LYS A 529 1.19 21.31 -25.48
CA LYS A 529 2.23 21.68 -26.46
C LYS A 529 2.79 20.46 -27.21
N ASN A 530 2.62 20.45 -28.53
CA ASN A 530 3.34 19.66 -29.55
C ASN A 530 3.94 18.31 -29.10
N ASP A 531 3.14 17.49 -28.39
CA ASP A 531 3.48 16.11 -28.14
C ASP A 531 3.47 15.38 -29.49
N GLU A 532 4.47 14.55 -29.76
CA GLU A 532 4.54 13.72 -30.98
C GLU A 532 3.25 12.92 -31.18
N LYS A 533 2.56 12.56 -30.09
CA LYS A 533 1.25 11.85 -30.12
C LYS A 533 0.10 12.67 -30.70
N LEU A 534 0.21 14.00 -30.81
CA LEU A 534 -0.87 14.91 -31.21
C LEU A 534 -0.67 15.53 -32.59
N GLN A 535 0.46 15.28 -33.26
CA GLN A 535 0.76 15.88 -34.58
C GLN A 535 -0.24 15.48 -35.67
N ASP A 536 -0.95 14.37 -35.49
CA ASP A 536 -1.96 13.87 -36.41
C ASP A 536 -3.39 14.33 -36.06
N ALA A 537 -3.60 15.00 -34.92
CA ALA A 537 -4.89 15.55 -34.48
C ALA A 537 -5.17 16.91 -35.13
N ASN A 538 -5.50 16.88 -36.42
CA ASN A 538 -5.62 18.08 -37.26
C ASN A 538 -7.06 18.56 -37.48
N TYR A 539 -8.06 17.83 -37.00
CA TYR A 539 -9.46 18.21 -37.17
C TYR A 539 -9.97 19.11 -36.04
N HIS A 540 -10.65 20.18 -36.42
CA HIS A 540 -11.40 21.07 -35.54
C HIS A 540 -12.85 21.16 -36.03
N LEU A 541 -13.80 20.95 -35.11
CA LEU A 541 -15.22 21.09 -35.39
C LEU A 541 -15.60 22.57 -35.42
N ASP A 542 -15.95 23.09 -36.60
CA ASP A 542 -16.39 24.47 -36.73
C ASP A 542 -17.81 24.69 -36.17
N LYS A 543 -18.08 25.94 -35.75
CA LYS A 543 -19.34 26.36 -35.16
C LYS A 543 -20.58 25.93 -35.97
N ASN A 544 -20.57 26.14 -37.29
CA ASN A 544 -21.77 25.90 -38.11
C ASN A 544 -22.08 24.40 -38.18
N THR A 545 -21.02 23.58 -38.28
CA THR A 545 -21.16 22.12 -38.26
C THR A 545 -21.64 21.65 -36.89
N MET A 546 -21.08 22.16 -35.79
CA MET A 546 -21.52 21.85 -34.42
C MET A 546 -23.01 22.15 -34.22
N GLU A 547 -23.47 23.37 -34.54
CA GLU A 547 -24.88 23.77 -34.40
C GLU A 547 -25.82 22.88 -35.23
N LYS A 548 -25.40 22.50 -36.45
CA LYS A 548 -26.16 21.59 -37.31
C LYS A 548 -26.28 20.20 -36.68
N GLU A 549 -25.18 19.65 -36.19
CA GLU A 549 -25.15 18.32 -35.53
C GLU A 549 -26.03 18.32 -34.27
N PHE A 550 -25.90 19.36 -33.44
CA PHE A 550 -26.60 19.47 -32.16
C PHE A 550 -28.08 19.79 -32.30
N LYS A 551 -28.47 20.45 -33.40
CA LYS A 551 -29.88 20.61 -33.76
C LYS A 551 -30.53 19.26 -34.09
N GLY A 552 -29.77 18.31 -34.62
CA GLY A 552 -30.23 16.95 -34.92
C GLY A 552 -30.57 16.11 -33.69
N ILE A 553 -30.15 16.54 -32.49
CA ILE A 553 -30.39 15.87 -31.20
C ILE A 553 -31.08 16.80 -30.18
N ASP A 554 -31.75 17.86 -30.67
CA ASP A 554 -32.53 18.81 -29.87
C ASP A 554 -31.73 19.49 -28.72
N ARG A 555 -30.44 19.79 -28.95
CA ARG A 555 -29.57 20.46 -27.96
C ARG A 555 -29.44 21.97 -28.17
N VAL A 556 -29.73 22.42 -29.39
CA VAL A 556 -29.88 23.84 -29.72
C VAL A 556 -31.27 24.10 -30.26
N ASP A 557 -31.73 25.34 -30.18
CA ASP A 557 -33.04 25.71 -30.71
C ASP A 557 -33.07 25.76 -32.26
N LYS A 558 -34.22 26.11 -32.81
CA LYS A 558 -34.42 26.21 -34.28
C LYS A 558 -33.46 27.20 -34.96
N ASP A 559 -32.97 28.20 -34.22
CA ASP A 559 -32.05 29.25 -34.68
C ASP A 559 -30.59 28.87 -34.42
N GLY A 560 -30.32 27.67 -33.87
CA GLY A 560 -28.98 27.18 -33.56
C GLY A 560 -28.44 27.65 -32.21
N LYS A 561 -29.25 28.29 -31.36
CA LYS A 561 -28.79 28.85 -30.09
C LYS A 561 -28.90 27.88 -28.93
N PHE A 562 -27.92 27.96 -28.04
CA PHE A 562 -27.87 27.15 -26.84
C PHE A 562 -28.81 27.68 -25.74
N PRO A 563 -29.36 26.80 -24.88
CA PRO A 563 -30.22 27.20 -23.77
C PRO A 563 -29.66 28.31 -22.88
N PHE A 564 -28.37 28.23 -22.51
CA PHE A 564 -27.75 29.25 -21.65
C PHE A 564 -27.45 30.54 -22.41
N GLU A 565 -27.06 30.46 -23.69
CA GLU A 565 -26.90 31.63 -24.56
C GLU A 565 -28.17 32.51 -24.55
N ARG A 566 -29.37 31.91 -24.62
CA ARG A 566 -30.64 32.64 -24.50
C ARG A 566 -30.80 33.37 -23.16
N LYS A 567 -30.29 32.80 -22.06
CA LYS A 567 -30.30 33.46 -20.75
C LYS A 567 -29.36 34.65 -20.73
N LEU A 568 -28.19 34.53 -21.36
CA LEU A 568 -27.26 35.64 -21.53
C LEU A 568 -27.86 36.76 -22.41
N GLU A 569 -28.62 36.44 -23.45
CA GLU A 569 -29.35 37.44 -24.25
C GLU A 569 -30.39 38.20 -23.41
N MET A 570 -31.12 37.51 -22.53
CA MET A 570 -32.06 38.16 -21.60
C MET A 570 -31.33 39.08 -20.62
N LEU A 571 -30.14 38.68 -20.15
CA LEU A 571 -29.29 39.51 -19.30
C LEU A 571 -28.80 40.75 -20.07
N ASP A 572 -28.47 40.59 -21.35
CA ASP A 572 -28.09 41.72 -22.22
C ASP A 572 -29.24 42.71 -22.39
N GLU A 573 -30.47 42.23 -22.62
CA GLU A 573 -31.64 43.10 -22.68
C GLU A 573 -31.89 43.84 -21.35
N PHE A 574 -31.60 43.20 -20.22
CA PHE A 574 -31.68 43.83 -18.91
C PHE A 574 -30.60 44.92 -18.74
N TYR A 575 -29.38 44.65 -19.19
CA TYR A 575 -28.27 45.60 -19.20
C TYR A 575 -28.60 46.87 -19.99
N GLU A 576 -29.23 46.74 -21.17
CA GLU A 576 -29.64 47.89 -21.97
C GLU A 576 -30.66 48.78 -21.25
N LYS A 577 -31.53 48.19 -20.43
CA LYS A 577 -32.65 48.88 -19.73
C LYS A 577 -32.31 49.38 -18.33
N ASN A 578 -31.11 49.10 -17.81
CA ASN A 578 -30.76 49.39 -16.41
C ASN A 578 -29.37 50.04 -16.30
N ASP A 579 -29.27 51.09 -15.48
CA ASP A 579 -28.03 51.86 -15.28
C ASP A 579 -27.44 51.68 -13.87
N ASP A 580 -28.09 50.92 -12.99
CA ASP A 580 -27.64 50.66 -11.63
C ASP A 580 -26.63 49.50 -11.61
N SER A 581 -25.35 49.83 -11.38
CA SER A 581 -24.24 48.87 -11.36
C SER A 581 -24.45 47.72 -10.36
N ASN A 582 -25.04 47.97 -9.18
CA ASN A 582 -25.32 46.92 -8.20
C ASN A 582 -26.41 45.98 -8.69
N LYS A 583 -27.46 46.50 -9.35
CA LYS A 583 -28.51 45.64 -9.94
C LYS A 583 -28.00 44.82 -11.11
N LEU A 584 -27.07 45.35 -11.90
CA LEU A 584 -26.40 44.60 -12.98
C LEU A 584 -25.58 43.44 -12.40
N ILE A 585 -24.76 43.70 -11.39
CA ILE A 585 -23.98 42.66 -10.69
C ILE A 585 -24.90 41.59 -10.10
N LEU A 586 -25.94 41.99 -9.35
CA LEU A 586 -26.90 41.06 -8.77
C LEU A 586 -27.62 40.20 -9.82
N SER A 587 -27.87 40.76 -11.01
CA SER A 587 -28.49 40.01 -12.11
C SER A 587 -27.55 38.98 -12.72
N CYS A 588 -26.23 39.24 -12.76
CA CYS A 588 -25.24 38.22 -13.12
C CYS A 588 -25.21 37.09 -12.10
N LEU A 589 -25.12 37.43 -10.80
CA LEU A 589 -25.15 36.44 -9.71
C LEU A 589 -26.39 35.57 -9.80
N LYS A 590 -27.55 36.21 -10.00
CA LYS A 590 -28.84 35.53 -10.12
C LYS A 590 -28.91 34.64 -11.38
N THR A 591 -28.38 35.11 -12.50
CA THR A 591 -28.33 34.32 -13.75
C THR A 591 -27.52 33.04 -13.57
N VAL A 592 -26.36 33.10 -12.92
CA VAL A 592 -25.58 31.87 -12.62
C VAL A 592 -26.30 31.01 -11.59
N GLN A 593 -26.78 31.59 -10.49
CA GLN A 593 -27.51 30.88 -9.44
C GLN A 593 -28.72 30.10 -9.97
N ASP A 594 -29.49 30.68 -10.89
CA ASP A 594 -30.71 30.06 -11.41
C ASP A 594 -30.47 28.96 -12.44
N ASN A 595 -29.25 28.88 -13.01
CA ASN A 595 -28.96 27.95 -14.11
C ASN A 595 -27.89 26.92 -13.77
N VAL A 596 -27.07 27.11 -12.73
CA VAL A 596 -26.13 26.10 -12.24
C VAL A 596 -26.78 25.27 -11.13
N PRO A 597 -27.12 23.99 -11.37
CA PRO A 597 -27.61 23.12 -10.31
C PRO A 597 -26.55 22.99 -9.23
N ASP A 598 -26.96 23.19 -7.97
CA ASP A 598 -26.08 23.10 -6.80
C ASP A 598 -24.85 24.01 -6.87
N PHE A 599 -25.04 25.26 -7.34
CA PHE A 599 -23.96 26.23 -7.56
C PHE A 599 -23.07 26.49 -6.33
N VAL A 600 -23.58 26.27 -5.11
CA VAL A 600 -22.81 26.39 -3.86
C VAL A 600 -21.73 25.32 -3.73
N ASN A 601 -22.00 24.12 -4.25
CA ASN A 601 -21.10 22.96 -4.16
C ASN A 601 -20.30 22.69 -5.44
N CYS A 602 -20.66 23.34 -6.56
CA CYS A 602 -19.93 23.26 -7.84
C CYS A 602 -18.99 24.46 -8.06
N GLN A 603 -18.08 24.72 -7.13
CA GLN A 603 -17.40 26.03 -7.04
C GLN A 603 -16.55 26.39 -8.26
N ASP A 604 -15.95 25.43 -8.97
CA ASP A 604 -15.20 25.72 -10.22
C ASP A 604 -16.12 26.16 -11.34
N THR A 605 -17.21 25.44 -11.58
CA THR A 605 -18.20 25.81 -12.60
C THR A 605 -18.85 27.15 -12.26
N THR A 606 -19.24 27.36 -11.01
CA THR A 606 -19.80 28.62 -10.54
C THR A 606 -18.81 29.77 -10.74
N LYS A 607 -17.54 29.57 -10.35
CA LYS A 607 -16.48 30.58 -10.57
C LYS A 607 -16.30 30.89 -12.04
N TYR A 608 -16.19 29.88 -12.90
CA TYR A 608 -16.00 30.06 -14.35
C TYR A 608 -17.15 30.84 -14.97
N LEU A 609 -18.40 30.39 -14.74
CA LEU A 609 -19.58 31.03 -15.32
C LEU A 609 -19.81 32.44 -14.79
N LEU A 610 -19.50 32.70 -13.52
CA LEU A 610 -19.51 34.06 -12.98
C LEU A 610 -18.49 34.95 -13.67
N SER A 611 -17.25 34.49 -13.83
CA SER A 611 -16.21 35.25 -14.54
C SER A 611 -16.63 35.56 -15.97
N CYS A 612 -17.14 34.57 -16.73
CA CYS A 612 -17.61 34.78 -18.10
C CYS A 612 -18.80 35.77 -18.15
N THR A 613 -19.78 35.61 -17.28
CA THR A 613 -20.98 36.45 -17.25
C THR A 613 -20.66 37.88 -16.83
N LEU A 614 -19.76 38.07 -15.86
CA LEU A 614 -19.32 39.39 -15.41
C LEU A 614 -18.44 40.08 -16.46
N ASN A 615 -17.46 39.38 -17.04
CA ASN A 615 -16.59 39.93 -18.10
C ASN A 615 -17.41 40.38 -19.30
N ARG A 616 -18.44 39.60 -19.69
CA ARG A 616 -19.37 40.00 -20.74
C ARG A 616 -20.00 41.38 -20.50
N LEU A 617 -20.34 41.72 -19.26
CA LEU A 617 -20.90 43.04 -18.94
C LEU A 617 -19.85 44.15 -18.92
N VAL A 618 -18.62 43.83 -18.48
CA VAL A 618 -17.49 44.77 -18.47
C VAL A 618 -17.07 45.13 -19.91
N ASP A 619 -17.00 44.14 -20.80
CA ASP A 619 -16.49 44.30 -22.16
C ASP A 619 -17.50 44.94 -23.14
N LYS A 620 -18.81 44.77 -22.90
CA LYS A 620 -19.85 45.19 -23.86
C LYS A 620 -19.96 46.69 -24.12
N ALA A 621 -19.58 47.53 -23.16
CA ALA A 621 -19.18 48.93 -23.34
C ALA A 621 -18.97 49.55 -21.96
N SER A 622 -17.82 50.17 -21.78
CA SER A 622 -17.24 50.72 -20.55
C SER A 622 -17.98 51.92 -19.91
N ALA A 623 -19.31 52.01 -19.98
CA ALA A 623 -20.07 53.13 -19.41
C ALA A 623 -20.83 52.82 -18.11
N LYS A 624 -21.44 51.62 -17.96
CA LYS A 624 -22.36 51.33 -16.85
C LYS A 624 -21.75 50.55 -15.68
N LEU A 625 -20.75 49.71 -15.95
CA LEU A 625 -20.00 48.96 -14.93
C LEU A 625 -18.53 48.98 -15.31
N LYS A 626 -17.78 49.93 -14.75
CA LYS A 626 -16.33 49.97 -14.86
C LYS A 626 -15.70 49.44 -13.59
N VAL A 627 -14.75 48.54 -13.76
CA VAL A 627 -14.08 47.84 -12.66
C VAL A 627 -12.59 48.14 -12.67
N ARG A 628 -11.99 48.15 -11.48
CA ARG A 628 -10.54 48.29 -11.28
C ARG A 628 -9.89 46.90 -11.18
N GLU A 629 -8.58 46.90 -11.30
CA GLU A 629 -7.73 45.76 -10.93
C GLU A 629 -8.01 45.33 -9.48
N GLY A 630 -8.04 44.02 -9.22
CA GLY A 630 -8.50 43.44 -7.96
C GLY A 630 -9.94 42.90 -7.97
N THR A 631 -10.70 43.13 -9.04
CA THR A 631 -11.98 42.43 -9.28
C THR A 631 -11.72 40.96 -9.58
N GLN A 632 -12.37 40.06 -8.83
CA GLN A 632 -12.12 38.63 -8.93
C GLN A 632 -13.28 37.77 -8.41
N VAL A 633 -13.33 36.53 -8.89
CA VAL A 633 -14.12 35.45 -8.31
C VAL A 633 -13.15 34.40 -7.79
N ALA A 634 -13.24 34.08 -6.50
CA ALA A 634 -12.27 33.24 -5.82
C ALA A 634 -12.91 32.22 -4.87
N LYS A 635 -12.09 31.30 -4.36
CA LYS A 635 -12.52 30.27 -3.40
C LYS A 635 -11.90 30.55 -2.04
N VAL A 636 -12.73 30.64 -1.02
CA VAL A 636 -12.36 30.86 0.38
C VAL A 636 -12.92 29.73 1.23
N TYR A 637 -12.68 29.72 2.54
CA TYR A 637 -13.35 28.81 3.47
C TYR A 637 -13.81 29.53 4.74
N ARG A 638 -14.83 29.00 5.41
CA ARG A 638 -15.30 29.54 6.69
C ARG A 638 -14.30 29.19 7.79
N LYS A 639 -13.90 30.15 8.62
CA LYS A 639 -12.94 29.93 9.73
C LYS A 639 -13.40 28.88 10.75
N MET A 640 -14.71 28.68 10.88
CA MET A 640 -15.31 27.67 11.77
C MET A 640 -15.41 26.29 11.13
N ASP A 641 -15.14 26.17 9.83
CA ASP A 641 -15.15 24.90 9.13
C ASP A 641 -13.78 24.21 9.24
N PHE A 642 -13.73 23.11 10.00
CA PHE A 642 -12.52 22.32 10.22
C PHE A 642 -12.06 21.58 8.95
N GLU A 643 -13.00 21.26 8.06
CA GLU A 643 -12.70 20.61 6.77
C GLU A 643 -12.28 21.64 5.72
N LYS A 644 -12.47 22.94 6.00
CA LYS A 644 -12.12 24.06 5.13
C LYS A 644 -12.71 23.89 3.73
N ASN A 645 -14.00 23.58 3.65
CA ASN A 645 -14.68 23.42 2.37
C ASN A 645 -14.75 24.74 1.59
N PRO A 646 -14.62 24.69 0.25
CA PRO A 646 -14.57 25.88 -0.57
C PRO A 646 -15.93 26.59 -0.67
N VAL A 647 -15.89 27.90 -0.51
CA VAL A 647 -17.01 28.83 -0.73
C VAL A 647 -16.61 29.82 -1.82
N VAL A 648 -17.51 30.06 -2.78
CA VAL A 648 -17.29 31.06 -3.84
C VAL A 648 -17.46 32.46 -3.26
N LEU A 649 -16.42 33.29 -3.38
CA LEU A 649 -16.41 34.71 -3.08
C LEU A 649 -16.35 35.50 -4.38
N VAL A 650 -17.21 36.50 -4.51
CA VAL A 650 -17.23 37.48 -5.60
C VAL A 650 -16.83 38.83 -5.02
N GLN A 651 -15.79 39.41 -5.59
CA GLN A 651 -15.28 40.74 -5.25
C GLN A 651 -15.24 41.59 -6.52
N ILE A 652 -15.98 42.69 -6.54
CA ILE A 652 -16.00 43.63 -7.65
C ILE A 652 -15.60 45.00 -7.13
N VAL A 653 -14.45 45.48 -7.59
CA VAL A 653 -13.92 46.79 -7.24
C VAL A 653 -14.33 47.77 -8.33
N LYS A 654 -15.25 48.68 -8.01
CA LYS A 654 -15.76 49.67 -8.97
C LYS A 654 -14.75 50.79 -9.20
N GLU A 655 -14.91 51.52 -10.31
CA GLU A 655 -14.05 52.67 -10.66
C GLU A 655 -14.07 53.79 -9.61
N ASP A 656 -15.13 53.93 -8.81
CA ASP A 656 -15.23 54.90 -7.71
C ASP A 656 -14.56 54.42 -6.40
N GLY A 657 -14.04 53.19 -6.38
CA GLY A 657 -13.44 52.57 -5.20
C GLY A 657 -14.44 51.82 -4.31
N GLU A 658 -15.74 51.80 -4.64
CA GLU A 658 -16.72 50.98 -3.92
C GLU A 658 -16.42 49.49 -4.18
N ASN A 659 -16.34 48.71 -3.11
CA ASN A 659 -16.13 47.27 -3.18
C ASN A 659 -17.46 46.53 -2.98
N PHE A 660 -17.91 45.81 -4.00
CA PHE A 660 -19.06 44.92 -3.90
C PHE A 660 -18.58 43.51 -3.56
N LEU A 661 -19.04 43.00 -2.41
CA LEU A 661 -18.68 41.68 -1.91
C LEU A 661 -19.93 40.81 -1.81
N ALA A 662 -19.88 39.60 -2.37
CA ALA A 662 -20.91 38.59 -2.19
C ALA A 662 -20.30 37.20 -2.10
N TYR A 663 -20.93 36.29 -1.37
CA TYR A 663 -20.48 34.89 -1.29
C TYR A 663 -21.65 33.93 -1.51
N GLY A 664 -21.35 32.73 -2.02
CA GLY A 664 -22.33 31.65 -2.12
C GLY A 664 -22.62 31.07 -0.74
N ASP A 665 -23.86 31.22 -0.27
CA ASP A 665 -24.29 30.73 1.03
C ASP A 665 -25.11 29.45 0.88
N GLU A 666 -24.65 28.39 1.54
CA GLU A 666 -25.28 27.07 1.51
C GLU A 666 -26.64 27.07 2.24
N GLU A 667 -26.75 27.78 3.37
CA GLU A 667 -27.97 27.81 4.20
C GLU A 667 -29.15 28.44 3.46
N SER A 668 -28.92 29.56 2.78
CA SER A 668 -29.93 30.25 1.98
C SER A 668 -30.00 29.76 0.53
N ASN A 669 -29.05 28.92 0.10
CA ASN A 669 -28.85 28.51 -1.29
C ASN A 669 -28.88 29.71 -2.25
N SER A 670 -28.14 30.77 -1.90
CA SER A 670 -28.14 32.04 -2.64
C SER A 670 -26.82 32.81 -2.49
N PHE A 671 -26.58 33.78 -3.38
CA PHE A 671 -25.51 34.74 -3.17
C PHE A 671 -25.93 35.80 -2.15
N VAL A 672 -25.16 35.91 -1.06
CA VAL A 672 -25.40 36.88 0.02
C VAL A 672 -24.40 38.04 -0.11
N VAL A 673 -24.93 39.25 -0.24
CA VAL A 673 -24.12 40.48 -0.23
C VAL A 673 -23.62 40.74 1.18
N THR A 674 -22.33 41.09 1.29
CA THR A 674 -21.64 41.30 2.56
C THR A 674 -20.73 42.53 2.52
N ASN A 675 -20.04 42.79 3.62
CA ASN A 675 -18.96 43.76 3.74
C ASN A 675 -17.66 43.10 4.22
N GLU A 676 -16.57 43.85 4.15
CA GLU A 676 -15.22 43.39 4.48
C GLU A 676 -15.06 43.03 5.96
N GLU A 677 -15.65 43.79 6.89
CA GLU A 677 -15.58 43.52 8.34
C GLU A 677 -16.17 42.13 8.66
N TRP A 678 -17.34 41.82 8.10
CA TRP A 678 -17.98 40.54 8.28
C TRP A 678 -17.21 39.42 7.58
N LEU A 679 -16.71 39.65 6.36
CA LEU A 679 -15.92 38.67 5.61
C LEU A 679 -14.64 38.29 6.37
N SER A 680 -13.85 39.29 6.79
CA SER A 680 -12.61 39.10 7.54
C SER A 680 -12.82 38.41 8.89
N LYS A 681 -13.99 38.57 9.51
CA LYS A 681 -14.34 37.87 10.75
C LYS A 681 -14.66 36.38 10.52
N ASN A 682 -15.30 36.04 9.40
CA ASN A 682 -15.90 34.71 9.19
C ASN A 682 -15.15 33.80 8.21
N PHE A 683 -14.35 34.37 7.31
CA PHE A 683 -13.68 33.63 6.24
C PHE A 683 -12.16 33.75 6.32
N SER A 684 -11.45 32.79 5.70
CA SER A 684 -10.02 32.86 5.42
C SER A 684 -9.73 32.27 4.04
N SER A 685 -8.61 32.69 3.46
CA SER A 685 -8.05 32.16 2.22
C SER A 685 -7.19 30.94 2.52
N TYR A 686 -7.04 30.06 1.53
CA TYR A 686 -6.11 28.93 1.62
C TYR A 686 -4.66 29.43 1.62
N ASP A 687 -3.76 28.69 2.27
CA ASP A 687 -2.36 29.11 2.40
C ASP A 687 -1.68 29.31 1.05
N VAL A 688 -1.95 28.42 0.08
CA VAL A 688 -1.47 28.57 -1.31
C VAL A 688 -1.96 29.85 -1.99
N ASP A 689 -3.15 30.32 -1.66
CA ASP A 689 -3.73 31.55 -2.21
C ASP A 689 -3.14 32.78 -1.47
N LYS A 690 -2.89 32.66 -0.16
CA LYS A 690 -2.18 33.68 0.62
C LYS A 690 -0.74 33.85 0.16
N GLU A 691 -0.01 32.76 -0.09
CA GLU A 691 1.37 32.80 -0.59
C GLU A 691 1.46 33.55 -1.92
N LYS A 692 0.51 33.30 -2.83
CA LYS A 692 0.39 34.06 -4.08
C LYS A 692 0.04 35.53 -3.86
N ASN A 693 -0.61 35.86 -2.75
CA ASN A 693 -1.00 37.21 -2.35
C ASN A 693 -0.12 37.78 -1.21
N ASN A 694 1.19 37.49 -1.22
CA ASN A 694 2.17 38.04 -0.26
C ASN A 694 1.80 37.83 1.23
N GLY A 695 1.17 36.70 1.55
CA GLY A 695 0.73 36.32 2.89
C GLY A 695 -0.58 36.96 3.35
N ARG A 696 -1.27 37.73 2.50
CA ARG A 696 -2.53 38.43 2.83
C ARG A 696 -3.76 37.64 2.39
N GLU A 697 -4.91 37.98 2.97
CA GLU A 697 -6.19 37.44 2.50
C GLU A 697 -6.46 37.88 1.07
N ILE A 698 -7.08 37.04 0.25
CA ILE A 698 -7.26 37.33 -1.18
C ILE A 698 -8.09 38.58 -1.44
N TRP A 699 -8.93 38.99 -0.48
CA TRP A 699 -9.75 40.20 -0.57
C TRP A 699 -9.09 41.46 0.00
N ASP A 700 -7.89 41.36 0.61
CA ASP A 700 -7.12 42.51 1.11
C ASP A 700 -6.46 43.25 -0.06
N LEU A 701 -7.04 44.39 -0.44
CA LEU A 701 -6.59 45.23 -1.57
C LEU A 701 -5.52 46.28 -1.18
N THR A 702 -4.80 46.10 -0.06
CA THR A 702 -4.05 47.16 0.64
C THR A 702 -2.96 47.86 -0.20
N GLU A 703 -2.58 47.38 -1.38
CA GLU A 703 -1.66 48.07 -2.32
C GLU A 703 -2.36 48.76 -3.50
N TYR A 704 -3.58 48.37 -3.87
CA TYR A 704 -4.21 48.81 -5.13
C TYR A 704 -4.88 50.18 -5.10
N LEU A 705 -5.16 50.72 -3.90
CA LEU A 705 -5.84 52.01 -3.74
C LEU A 705 -4.91 53.17 -3.39
N GLU A 706 -3.72 52.92 -2.83
CA GLU A 706 -2.81 53.97 -2.38
C GLU A 706 -1.91 54.52 -3.51
N ASP A 707 -1.56 53.72 -4.53
CA ASP A 707 -0.54 54.09 -5.52
C ASP A 707 -1.01 54.97 -6.69
N LYS A 708 -2.32 55.31 -6.81
CA LYS A 708 -2.81 56.19 -7.88
C LYS A 708 -3.30 57.57 -7.45
N SER A 709 -3.57 57.81 -6.17
CA SER A 709 -3.86 59.18 -5.70
C SER A 709 -2.60 60.04 -5.67
N ASP A 710 -1.46 59.44 -5.30
CA ASP A 710 -0.22 60.17 -5.01
C ASP A 710 0.57 60.61 -6.27
N TYR A 711 0.41 59.93 -7.40
CA TYR A 711 1.05 60.32 -8.67
C TYR A 711 0.35 61.52 -9.34
N SER A 712 -0.96 61.68 -9.15
CA SER A 712 -1.71 62.79 -9.78
C SER A 712 -1.59 64.13 -9.04
N GLU A 713 -1.30 64.11 -7.74
CA GLU A 713 -1.04 65.33 -6.96
C GLU A 713 0.42 65.79 -7.10
N LYS A 714 1.39 64.86 -7.17
CA LYS A 714 2.82 65.21 -7.35
C LYS A 714 3.14 65.78 -8.74
N GLU A 715 2.50 65.30 -9.82
CA GLU A 715 2.68 65.91 -11.16
C GLU A 715 2.04 67.30 -11.29
N ASN A 716 1.04 67.64 -10.47
CA ASN A 716 0.39 68.95 -10.50
C ASN A 716 1.11 70.01 -9.63
N GLU A 717 1.84 69.60 -8.59
CA GLU A 717 2.70 70.52 -7.82
C GLU A 717 4.05 70.77 -8.52
N GLU A 718 4.68 69.76 -9.13
CA GLU A 718 5.95 69.94 -9.85
C GLU A 718 5.83 70.77 -11.14
N ASN A 719 4.63 70.85 -11.74
CA ASN A 719 4.38 71.72 -12.90
C ASN A 719 4.04 73.17 -12.51
N LYS A 720 3.55 73.44 -11.30
CA LYS A 720 3.32 74.82 -10.83
C LYS A 720 4.59 75.53 -10.37
N GLU A 721 5.57 74.80 -9.83
CA GLU A 721 6.87 75.40 -9.47
C GLU A 721 7.77 75.68 -10.69
N LYS A 722 7.46 75.13 -11.88
CA LYS A 722 8.19 75.43 -13.12
C LYS A 722 7.65 76.62 -13.90
N ASP A 723 6.39 76.98 -13.75
CA ASP A 723 5.78 78.12 -14.47
C ASP A 723 5.98 79.48 -13.77
N ASP A 724 6.47 79.51 -12.52
CA ASP A 724 6.85 80.75 -11.81
C ASP A 724 8.35 81.09 -11.92
N LEU A 725 9.11 80.33 -12.71
CA LEU A 725 10.53 80.54 -13.01
C LEU A 725 10.86 80.42 -14.51
N GLU A 726 10.01 80.96 -15.38
CA GLU A 726 10.31 81.42 -16.75
C GLU A 726 9.43 82.64 -17.09
#